data_AF-A0A134ADF8-F1
#
_entry.id   AF-A0A134ADF8-F1
#
_cell.length_a   1.000
_cell.length_b   1.000
_cell.length_c   1.000
_cell.angle_alpha   90.00
_cell.angle_beta   90.00
_cell.angle_gamma   90.00
#
_symmetry.space_group_name_H-M   'P 1'
#
loop_
_entity.id
_entity.type
_entity.pdbx_description
1 polymer ?
#
loop_
_entity_poly.entity_id
_entity_poly.type
_entity_poly.pdbx_seq_one_letter_code
_entity_poly.pdbx_strand_id
1 'polypeptide(L)'
;MWKKKIMPKLLLLLGINLLFYFTTFIYKVAEPMSLPIYVLILSPILTTIFDASLYFLFPKKLYRAVLLIFTTLLKVSLSVFYKEFGNFDIFSRSGQAGELKGVIPVILHDINFLMVLMLALMAWGLWRLYKAQKLLPFNKNRAILSVATMAILTAVPVATSAHTLGVEMYSTVLTGKLVQKINTEKLYDPAVIKQIKERYQYPDIKTNRFTGIAKGKNVLFIQCESLQNTFVNRKYNGQEITPFLNQLIKQKGTIYFDDYFELLGLGNTSDAEFVSMNGVYASAKGQAYDLFDRTKLYGMPQVAEKHGYDTLAFHGNSGSYYDRDKHYPALGFNGIYLGENLVQDEVINMGLSDGSLFRQMAPILAKSNADGKNFFALAVTLTTHTPFVMPENLKTIEPKPGDENDFVYNYANCARYTDDSLKALFQDLAARGILQNTVVAIYGDHHAMTIKNPERFNSMTKWLGREIDYDEMMNIPLVITVPGLQENVQRKNIGSQVDLYPTILNLLGWDRSKLPIMGIDLLNDDKETENNVVFPQTHLLKGSFITKDRLFEVSRDNIFEHSRLIDRKTRKERPVKEAATLYQRATLTLDYAYRLMRDNRLMDLIESKNDDLPQEKTIMHGGGELDTNVVTNMMTAVENSYARGKRIMEIDFSKTTDGHYIGLHGWDGSIERYFPQREGKGQEPISHEEFMAMEEKHGWQQLDLYHLVLWMEEHPDVYIVTDIKKDNIEFLSYIAQNFAGMRGRFIPQIYRRDEYDQARALGFHNIIYTLYQSEDNVDDVIDFVNTHPLYGVTISDKKFKSGRWKELLKTKKPVFVHTINDEKRAKELLDQGVSAIYTDSL
;
A
#
# COMPACT_ATOMS: atom_id res chain seq x y z
N MET A 1 18.65 39.32 -46.00
CA MET A 1 18.71 39.97 -44.65
C MET A 1 18.27 39.07 -43.48
N TRP A 2 17.35 38.11 -43.71
CA TRP A 2 16.82 37.17 -42.70
C TRP A 2 17.89 36.20 -42.13
N LYS A 3 18.72 35.60 -43.00
CA LYS A 3 19.77 34.63 -42.61
C LYS A 3 20.85 35.22 -41.68
N LYS A 4 21.31 36.46 -41.89
CA LYS A 4 22.42 37.06 -41.12
C LYS A 4 22.07 37.45 -39.67
N LYS A 5 20.79 37.59 -39.29
CA LYS A 5 20.36 38.04 -37.95
C LYS A 5 19.71 36.96 -37.08
N ILE A 6 19.16 35.91 -37.70
CA ILE A 6 18.43 34.83 -37.01
C ILE A 6 19.33 33.61 -36.79
N MET A 7 20.16 33.25 -37.79
CA MET A 7 21.01 32.06 -37.75
C MET A 7 21.92 31.97 -36.50
N PRO A 8 22.60 33.05 -36.06
CA PRO A 8 23.45 32.98 -34.87
C PRO A 8 22.67 32.70 -33.57
N LYS A 9 21.38 33.07 -33.52
CA LYS A 9 20.50 32.81 -32.36
C LYS A 9 19.98 31.38 -32.36
N LEU A 10 19.66 30.85 -33.54
CA LEU A 10 19.28 29.44 -33.70
C LEU A 10 20.46 28.51 -33.37
N LEU A 11 21.67 28.83 -33.84
CA LEU A 11 22.88 28.08 -33.51
C LEU A 11 23.21 28.12 -32.02
N LEU A 12 22.95 29.24 -31.34
CA LEU A 12 23.10 29.33 -29.89
C LEU A 12 22.15 28.39 -29.16
N LEU A 13 20.85 28.45 -29.48
CA LEU A 13 19.84 27.58 -28.87
C LEU A 13 20.12 26.10 -29.19
N LEU A 14 20.54 25.81 -30.42
CA LEU A 14 20.96 24.47 -30.82
C LEU A 14 22.16 23.99 -30.02
N GLY A 15 23.18 24.83 -29.81
CA GLY A 15 24.35 24.49 -28.99
C GLY A 15 23.97 24.14 -27.55
N ILE A 16 23.11 24.95 -26.92
CA ILE A 16 22.60 24.68 -25.56
C ILE A 16 21.82 23.36 -25.53
N ASN A 17 20.97 23.11 -26.54
CA ASN A 17 20.19 21.87 -26.62
C ASN A 17 21.06 20.65 -26.88
N LEU A 18 22.05 20.73 -27.77
CA LEU A 18 22.99 19.63 -28.00
C LEU A 18 23.76 19.28 -26.74
N LEU A 19 24.24 20.27 -25.98
CA LEU A 19 24.90 20.04 -24.69
C LEU A 19 23.97 19.43 -23.66
N PHE A 20 22.72 19.90 -23.57
CA PHE A 20 21.69 19.29 -22.71
C PHE A 20 21.45 17.82 -23.07
N TYR A 21 21.18 17.52 -24.35
CA TYR A 21 20.92 16.14 -24.75
C TYR A 21 22.14 15.23 -24.58
N PHE A 22 23.34 15.76 -24.81
CA PHE A 22 24.59 15.04 -24.57
C PHE A 22 24.77 14.74 -23.07
N THR A 23 24.69 15.75 -22.21
CA THR A 23 24.86 15.58 -20.75
C THR A 23 23.79 14.69 -20.13
N THR A 24 22.56 14.76 -20.62
CA THR A 24 21.42 14.01 -20.06
C THR A 24 21.31 12.59 -20.60
N PHE A 25 21.60 12.36 -21.90
CA PHE A 25 21.24 11.10 -22.56
C PHE A 25 22.41 10.33 -23.19
N ILE A 26 23.65 10.88 -23.23
CA ILE A 26 24.77 10.14 -23.84
C ILE A 26 25.08 8.82 -23.13
N TYR A 27 24.86 8.77 -21.81
CA TYR A 27 25.05 7.56 -21.02
C TYR A 27 24.05 6.45 -21.38
N LYS A 28 22.86 6.80 -21.89
CA LYS A 28 21.85 5.83 -22.36
C LYS A 28 22.15 5.24 -23.74
N VAL A 29 23.11 5.80 -24.49
CA VAL A 29 23.53 5.26 -25.81
C VAL A 29 24.30 3.94 -25.67
N ALA A 30 24.83 3.65 -24.48
CA ALA A 30 25.56 2.42 -24.18
C ALA A 30 24.69 1.25 -23.69
N GLU A 31 23.39 1.46 -23.42
CA GLU A 31 22.48 0.38 -22.99
C GLU A 31 21.92 -0.41 -24.19
N PRO A 32 21.68 -1.74 -24.07
CA PRO A 32 21.24 -2.61 -25.16
C PRO A 32 19.88 -2.24 -25.79
N MET A 33 19.06 -1.44 -25.10
CA MET A 33 17.87 -0.78 -25.65
C MET A 33 18.24 0.64 -26.09
N SER A 34 19.14 0.76 -27.05
CA SER A 34 19.61 2.06 -27.53
C SER A 34 18.42 2.90 -28.03
N LEU A 35 18.27 4.12 -27.50
CA LEU A 35 17.42 5.15 -28.09
C LEU A 35 17.71 5.16 -29.61
N PRO A 36 16.70 5.04 -30.49
CA PRO A 36 16.97 5.02 -31.91
C PRO A 36 17.74 6.28 -32.30
N ILE A 37 18.82 6.15 -33.06
CA ILE A 37 19.75 7.25 -33.41
C ILE A 37 18.98 8.46 -33.96
N TYR A 38 17.87 8.24 -34.68
CA TYR A 38 17.03 9.31 -35.18
C TYR A 38 16.39 10.16 -34.07
N VAL A 39 16.06 9.62 -32.90
CA VAL A 39 15.53 10.36 -31.75
C VAL A 39 16.60 11.30 -31.19
N LEU A 40 17.84 10.80 -31.05
CA LEU A 40 18.96 11.61 -30.56
C LEU A 40 19.33 12.74 -31.52
N ILE A 41 19.03 12.58 -32.81
CA ILE A 41 19.23 13.63 -33.83
C ILE A 41 18.04 14.60 -33.90
N LEU A 42 16.81 14.08 -33.87
CA LEU A 42 15.60 14.89 -34.04
C LEU A 42 15.28 15.70 -32.77
N SER A 43 15.44 15.13 -31.58
CA SER A 43 15.04 15.79 -30.33
C SER A 43 15.76 17.13 -30.08
N PRO A 44 17.09 17.26 -30.24
CA PRO A 44 17.76 18.56 -30.15
C PRO A 44 17.24 19.57 -31.18
N ILE A 45 16.88 19.13 -32.39
CA ILE A 45 16.35 20.00 -33.45
C ILE A 45 14.95 20.49 -33.08
N LEU A 46 14.05 19.59 -32.66
CA LEU A 46 12.68 19.91 -32.30
C LEU A 46 12.63 20.83 -31.06
N THR A 47 13.42 20.55 -30.02
CA THR A 47 13.55 21.42 -28.84
C THR A 47 14.13 22.78 -29.21
N THR A 48 15.06 22.85 -30.17
CA THR A 48 15.59 24.12 -30.67
C THR A 48 14.53 24.94 -31.40
N ILE A 49 13.68 24.29 -32.21
CA ILE A 49 12.57 24.97 -32.87
C ILE A 49 11.57 25.47 -31.82
N PHE A 50 11.29 24.69 -30.78
CA PHE A 50 10.43 25.08 -29.66
C PHE A 50 10.98 26.28 -28.89
N ASP A 51 12.24 26.22 -28.44
CA ASP A 51 12.89 27.34 -27.75
C ASP A 51 12.94 28.59 -28.62
N ALA A 52 13.20 28.42 -29.93
CA ALA A 52 13.22 29.52 -30.87
C ALA A 52 11.82 30.15 -31.02
N SER A 53 10.78 29.35 -31.14
CA SER A 53 9.38 29.80 -31.18
C SER A 53 9.03 30.62 -29.95
N LEU A 54 9.35 30.14 -28.74
CA LEU A 54 9.14 30.88 -27.49
C LEU A 54 9.97 32.16 -27.42
N TYR A 55 11.25 32.09 -27.79
CA TYR A 55 12.17 33.22 -27.78
C TYR A 55 11.76 34.32 -28.76
N PHE A 56 11.20 33.96 -29.92
CA PHE A 56 10.73 34.91 -30.93
C PHE A 56 9.29 35.38 -30.72
N LEU A 57 8.48 34.68 -29.92
CA LEU A 57 7.12 35.07 -29.53
C LEU A 57 7.10 36.44 -28.86
N PHE A 58 8.05 36.70 -27.96
CA PHE A 58 8.09 37.94 -27.19
C PHE A 58 8.96 39.01 -27.87
N PRO A 59 8.45 40.25 -28.04
CA PRO A 59 9.19 41.33 -28.71
C PRO A 59 10.21 42.01 -27.79
N LYS A 60 9.93 42.10 -26.47
CA LYS A 60 10.80 42.81 -25.51
C LYS A 60 12.05 41.99 -25.18
N LYS A 61 13.20 42.68 -25.07
CA LYS A 61 14.48 42.06 -24.67
C LYS A 61 14.39 41.35 -23.32
N LEU A 62 13.68 41.95 -22.36
CA LEU A 62 13.52 41.39 -21.01
C LEU A 62 12.92 40.00 -21.05
N TYR A 63 11.80 39.80 -21.76
CA TYR A 63 11.17 38.47 -21.86
C TYR A 63 12.07 37.45 -22.55
N ARG A 64 12.84 37.84 -23.57
CA ARG A 64 13.81 36.94 -24.22
C ARG A 64 14.96 36.55 -23.31
N ALA A 65 15.42 37.49 -22.49
CA ALA A 65 16.45 37.23 -21.49
C ALA A 65 15.93 36.28 -20.41
N VAL A 66 14.74 36.55 -19.86
CA VAL A 66 14.07 35.68 -18.89
C VAL A 66 13.88 34.27 -19.45
N LEU A 67 13.41 34.16 -20.70
CA LEU A 67 13.17 32.85 -21.32
C LEU A 67 14.46 32.07 -21.58
N LEU A 68 15.53 32.75 -22.02
CA LEU A 68 16.84 32.13 -22.21
C LEU A 68 17.46 31.68 -20.87
N ILE A 69 17.31 32.49 -19.82
CA ILE A 69 17.77 32.14 -18.46
C ILE A 69 16.99 30.94 -17.96
N PHE A 70 15.67 31.02 -17.99
CA PHE A 70 14.78 29.98 -17.50
C PHE A 70 15.00 28.64 -18.20
N THR A 71 15.02 28.61 -19.54
CA THR A 71 15.20 27.34 -20.27
C THR A 71 16.59 26.75 -20.11
N THR A 72 17.64 27.57 -20.01
CA THR A 72 19.00 27.07 -19.74
C THR A 72 19.14 26.52 -18.33
N LEU A 73 18.68 27.26 -17.32
CA LEU A 73 18.73 26.80 -15.93
C LEU A 73 17.91 25.53 -15.73
N LEU A 74 16.70 25.48 -16.31
CA LEU A 74 15.87 24.27 -16.30
C LEU A 74 16.62 23.08 -16.88
N LYS A 75 17.31 23.24 -18.02
CA LYS A 75 18.09 22.17 -18.65
C LYS A 75 19.26 21.70 -17.79
N VAL A 76 20.00 22.62 -17.17
CA VAL A 76 21.09 22.26 -16.24
C VAL A 76 20.54 21.48 -15.05
N SER A 77 19.45 21.97 -14.43
CA SER A 77 18.76 21.27 -13.34
C SER A 77 18.29 19.89 -13.76
N LEU A 78 17.66 19.76 -14.94
CA LEU A 78 17.22 18.48 -15.48
C LEU A 78 18.40 17.54 -15.74
N SER A 79 19.52 18.01 -16.27
CA SER A 79 20.69 17.17 -16.53
C SER A 79 21.29 16.56 -15.26
N VAL A 80 21.41 17.34 -14.17
CA VAL A 80 21.84 16.79 -12.88
C VAL A 80 20.80 15.83 -12.33
N PHE A 81 19.53 16.25 -12.37
CA PHE A 81 18.44 15.47 -11.83
C PHE A 81 18.28 14.11 -12.52
N TYR A 82 18.35 14.04 -13.85
CA TYR A 82 18.29 12.77 -14.57
C TYR A 82 19.53 11.89 -14.35
N LYS A 83 20.71 12.49 -14.16
CA LYS A 83 21.92 11.73 -13.79
C LYS A 83 21.74 11.04 -12.44
N GLU A 84 21.19 11.75 -11.47
CA GLU A 84 21.07 11.28 -10.08
C GLU A 84 19.85 10.38 -9.85
N PHE A 85 18.70 10.72 -10.44
CA PHE A 85 17.41 10.08 -10.18
C PHE A 85 16.88 9.24 -11.36
N GLY A 86 17.63 9.19 -12.47
CA GLY A 86 17.40 8.31 -13.62
C GLY A 86 16.15 8.63 -14.44
N ASN A 87 14.96 8.32 -13.89
CA ASN A 87 13.65 8.32 -14.54
C ASN A 87 12.53 8.90 -13.63
N PHE A 88 12.88 9.81 -12.73
CA PHE A 88 11.94 10.44 -11.78
C PHE A 88 10.90 11.32 -12.51
N ASP A 89 9.62 11.14 -12.20
CA ASP A 89 8.53 11.97 -12.74
C ASP A 89 8.42 13.31 -11.98
N ILE A 90 9.08 14.34 -12.51
CA ILE A 90 9.07 15.71 -11.97
C ILE A 90 7.67 16.34 -11.97
N PHE A 91 6.82 16.01 -12.95
CA PHE A 91 5.53 16.68 -13.11
C PHE A 91 4.53 16.22 -12.04
N SER A 92 4.59 14.95 -11.64
CA SER A 92 3.82 14.41 -10.51
C SER A 92 4.14 15.08 -9.17
N ARG A 93 5.29 15.77 -9.06
CA ARG A 93 5.82 16.38 -7.83
C ARG A 93 5.87 17.90 -7.84
N SER A 94 5.20 18.55 -8.80
CA SER A 94 5.23 20.02 -8.96
C SER A 94 4.70 20.83 -7.75
N GLY A 95 4.15 20.16 -6.72
CA GLY A 95 3.76 20.75 -5.44
C GLY A 95 4.75 20.58 -4.27
N GLN A 96 5.82 19.79 -4.41
CA GLN A 96 6.75 19.44 -3.32
C GLN A 96 7.92 20.43 -3.21
N ALA A 97 7.63 21.72 -3.07
CA ALA A 97 8.64 22.79 -3.07
C ALA A 97 9.69 22.67 -1.94
N GLY A 98 9.39 21.95 -0.85
CA GLY A 98 10.31 21.69 0.26
C GLY A 98 11.44 20.72 -0.07
N GLU A 99 11.16 19.65 -0.84
CA GLU A 99 12.15 18.65 -1.25
C GLU A 99 13.26 19.27 -2.14
N LEU A 100 12.93 20.31 -2.90
CA LEU A 100 13.87 21.01 -3.78
C LEU A 100 15.07 21.65 -3.04
N LYS A 101 14.96 21.95 -1.74
CA LYS A 101 16.09 22.50 -0.97
C LYS A 101 17.21 21.48 -0.76
N GLY A 102 16.87 20.21 -0.52
CA GLY A 102 17.84 19.11 -0.37
C GLY A 102 18.52 18.72 -1.68
N VAL A 103 17.93 19.08 -2.82
CA VAL A 103 18.47 18.84 -4.15
C VAL A 103 19.58 19.86 -4.53
N ILE A 104 19.62 21.04 -3.89
CA ILE A 104 20.59 22.10 -4.24
C ILE A 104 22.05 21.65 -4.04
N PRO A 105 22.45 21.04 -2.89
CA PRO A 105 23.81 20.53 -2.72
C PRO A 105 24.20 19.48 -3.75
N VAL A 106 23.27 18.57 -4.10
CA VAL A 106 23.46 17.56 -5.15
C VAL A 106 23.68 18.23 -6.51
N ILE A 107 22.84 19.22 -6.86
CA ILE A 107 22.99 20.01 -8.08
C ILE A 107 24.37 20.65 -8.16
N LEU A 108 24.82 21.31 -7.08
CA LEU A 108 26.09 22.01 -7.05
C LEU A 108 27.29 21.07 -7.13
N HIS A 109 27.21 19.90 -6.49
CA HIS A 109 28.26 18.90 -6.52
C HIS A 109 28.47 18.32 -7.93
N ASP A 110 27.39 18.07 -8.66
CA ASP A 110 27.44 17.37 -9.95
C ASP A 110 27.50 18.28 -11.19
N ILE A 111 27.70 19.61 -11.00
CA ILE A 111 27.93 20.53 -12.12
C ILE A 111 29.23 20.15 -12.83
N ASN A 112 29.11 19.68 -14.07
CA ASN A 112 30.26 19.35 -14.91
C ASN A 112 30.62 20.47 -15.91
N PHE A 113 31.76 20.34 -16.58
CA PHE A 113 32.26 21.30 -17.56
C PHE A 113 31.26 21.61 -18.70
N LEU A 114 30.47 20.62 -19.14
CA LEU A 114 29.50 20.82 -20.21
C LEU A 114 28.31 21.69 -19.75
N MET A 115 27.89 21.56 -18.50
CA MET A 115 26.88 22.44 -17.89
C MET A 115 27.42 23.86 -17.71
N VAL A 116 28.69 24.01 -17.30
CA VAL A 116 29.37 25.31 -17.26
C VAL A 116 29.41 25.94 -18.66
N LEU A 117 29.66 25.15 -19.70
CA LEU A 117 29.63 25.62 -21.09
C LEU A 117 28.21 26.07 -21.52
N MET A 118 27.15 25.39 -21.08
CA MET A 118 25.76 25.86 -21.30
C MET A 118 25.51 27.22 -20.66
N LEU A 119 25.98 27.43 -19.42
CA LEU A 119 25.89 28.72 -18.72
C LEU A 119 26.71 29.81 -19.43
N ALA A 120 27.89 29.47 -19.95
CA ALA A 120 28.71 30.39 -20.74
C ALA A 120 28.02 30.80 -22.06
N LEU A 121 27.38 29.86 -22.76
CA LEU A 121 26.57 30.14 -23.95
C LEU A 121 25.37 31.04 -23.62
N MET A 122 24.68 30.79 -22.50
CA MET A 122 23.61 31.66 -22.00
C MET A 122 24.13 33.08 -21.74
N ALA A 123 25.24 33.24 -21.01
CA ALA A 123 25.85 34.54 -20.73
C ALA A 123 26.23 35.29 -22.02
N TRP A 124 26.81 34.59 -23.00
CA TRP A 124 27.11 35.15 -24.31
C TRP A 124 25.83 35.59 -25.06
N GLY A 125 24.76 34.78 -24.98
CA GLY A 125 23.44 35.11 -25.52
C GLY A 125 22.83 36.37 -24.91
N LEU A 126 22.93 36.52 -23.58
CA LEU A 126 22.49 37.71 -22.84
C LEU A 126 23.28 38.96 -23.24
N TRP A 127 24.60 38.85 -23.35
CA TRP A 127 25.47 39.94 -23.80
C TRP A 127 25.12 40.39 -25.24
N ARG A 128 24.86 39.44 -26.14
CA ARG A 128 24.39 39.71 -27.51
C ARG A 128 23.02 40.39 -27.54
N LEU A 129 22.10 39.96 -26.67
CA LEU A 129 20.77 40.56 -26.51
C LEU A 129 20.85 42.00 -26.01
N TYR A 130 21.72 42.26 -25.04
CA TYR A 130 21.99 43.60 -24.50
C TYR A 130 22.47 44.55 -25.61
N LYS A 131 23.49 44.15 -26.38
CA LYS A 131 24.07 44.92 -27.50
C LYS A 131 23.13 45.14 -28.70
N ALA A 132 22.01 44.42 -28.81
CA ALA A 132 21.13 44.52 -29.97
C ALA A 132 20.32 45.82 -30.00
N GLN A 133 20.51 46.70 -30.98
CA GLN A 133 19.88 48.03 -31.01
C GLN A 133 18.41 48.07 -31.51
N LYS A 134 17.92 47.05 -32.23
CA LYS A 134 16.56 47.05 -32.82
C LYS A 134 15.68 45.92 -32.28
N LEU A 135 14.50 46.30 -31.76
CA LEU A 135 13.41 45.38 -31.41
C LEU A 135 12.71 44.92 -32.70
N LEU A 136 12.27 43.66 -32.73
CA LEU A 136 11.34 43.21 -33.76
C LEU A 136 9.92 43.55 -33.27
N PRO A 137 9.07 44.20 -34.08
CA PRO A 137 7.69 44.47 -33.69
C PRO A 137 6.94 43.16 -33.46
N PHE A 138 5.98 43.18 -32.53
CA PHE A 138 5.06 42.07 -32.33
C PHE A 138 4.33 41.78 -33.65
N ASN A 139 4.29 40.52 -34.06
CA ASN A 139 3.63 40.12 -35.30
C ASN A 139 2.71 38.95 -34.97
N LYS A 140 1.39 39.20 -35.04
CA LYS A 140 0.33 38.23 -34.75
C LYS A 140 0.49 36.94 -35.56
N ASN A 141 0.85 37.03 -36.84
CA ASN A 141 1.03 35.87 -37.70
C ASN A 141 2.26 35.05 -37.31
N ARG A 142 3.32 35.69 -36.81
CA ARG A 142 4.49 34.98 -36.25
C ARG A 142 4.18 34.32 -34.91
N ALA A 143 3.37 34.97 -34.07
CA ALA A 143 2.91 34.39 -32.82
C ALA A 143 2.02 33.16 -33.08
N ILE A 144 1.06 33.27 -33.99
CA ILE A 144 0.20 32.16 -34.44
C ILE A 144 1.05 31.03 -35.04
N LEU A 145 2.01 31.34 -35.91
CA LEU A 145 2.91 30.34 -36.48
C LEU A 145 3.74 29.65 -35.39
N SER A 146 4.24 30.40 -34.41
CA SER A 146 5.02 29.85 -33.28
C SER A 146 4.16 28.93 -32.40
N VAL A 147 2.90 29.29 -32.15
CA VAL A 147 1.93 28.48 -31.41
C VAL A 147 1.49 27.26 -32.21
N ALA A 148 1.27 27.38 -33.53
CA ALA A 148 0.92 26.27 -34.40
C ALA A 148 2.10 25.29 -34.56
N THR A 149 3.31 25.80 -34.74
CA THR A 149 4.53 25.00 -34.72
C THR A 149 4.71 24.31 -33.36
N MET A 150 4.43 25.00 -32.25
CA MET A 150 4.44 24.40 -30.91
C MET A 150 3.42 23.25 -30.80
N ALA A 151 2.17 23.46 -31.24
CA ALA A 151 1.11 22.47 -31.21
C ALA A 151 1.43 21.23 -32.07
N ILE A 152 2.01 21.43 -33.27
CA ILE A 152 2.42 20.35 -34.17
C ILE A 152 3.61 19.59 -33.59
N LEU A 153 4.61 20.29 -33.04
CA LEU A 153 5.79 19.67 -32.43
C LEU A 153 5.46 18.91 -31.15
N THR A 154 4.37 19.24 -30.46
CA THR A 154 3.84 18.44 -29.35
C THR A 154 2.96 17.29 -29.85
N ALA A 155 2.12 17.50 -30.86
CA ALA A 155 1.14 16.51 -31.32
C ALA A 155 1.76 15.39 -32.17
N VAL A 156 2.76 15.71 -33.01
CA VAL A 156 3.38 14.73 -33.92
C VAL A 156 4.15 13.65 -33.17
N PRO A 157 5.05 13.97 -32.21
CA PRO A 157 5.67 12.94 -31.38
C PRO A 157 4.63 12.13 -30.60
N VAL A 158 3.59 12.75 -30.03
CA VAL A 158 2.52 12.02 -29.34
C VAL A 158 1.80 11.03 -30.28
N ALA A 159 1.54 11.42 -31.53
CA ALA A 159 0.86 10.59 -32.51
C ALA A 159 1.74 9.50 -33.14
N THR A 160 3.03 9.77 -33.37
CA THR A 160 3.95 8.82 -34.02
C THR A 160 4.69 7.92 -33.04
N SER A 161 4.83 8.33 -31.78
CA SER A 161 5.57 7.57 -30.75
C SER A 161 4.74 6.50 -30.05
N ALA A 162 3.41 6.53 -30.21
CA ALA A 162 2.50 5.58 -29.56
C ALA A 162 2.75 4.11 -29.90
N HIS A 163 3.39 3.81 -31.03
CA HIS A 163 3.64 2.44 -31.49
C HIS A 163 5.12 2.02 -31.64
N THR A 164 6.06 2.96 -31.66
CA THR A 164 7.48 2.64 -31.97
C THR A 164 8.49 3.25 -30.99
N LEU A 165 8.06 4.11 -30.07
CA LEU A 165 8.96 4.90 -29.23
C LEU A 165 8.46 4.94 -27.79
N GLY A 166 9.06 4.09 -26.96
CA GLY A 166 9.12 4.32 -25.51
C GLY A 166 9.96 5.56 -25.21
N VAL A 167 9.44 6.76 -25.52
CA VAL A 167 10.00 8.01 -24.99
C VAL A 167 9.44 8.18 -23.57
N GLU A 168 10.30 7.83 -22.62
CA GLU A 168 10.20 7.75 -21.16
C GLU A 168 9.60 8.97 -20.41
N MET A 169 8.85 9.88 -21.03
CA MET A 169 8.19 10.98 -20.31
C MET A 169 6.79 11.36 -20.79
N TYR A 170 6.45 11.14 -22.07
CA TYR A 170 5.16 11.57 -22.62
C TYR A 170 4.25 10.42 -23.08
N SER A 171 4.80 9.28 -23.52
CA SER A 171 3.99 8.10 -23.90
C SER A 171 3.55 7.28 -22.68
N THR A 172 4.38 7.18 -21.63
CA THR A 172 4.06 6.42 -20.40
C THR A 172 2.79 6.91 -19.70
N VAL A 173 2.48 8.22 -19.79
CA VAL A 173 1.36 8.83 -19.06
C VAL A 173 0.01 8.69 -19.79
N LEU A 174 -0.01 8.66 -21.13
CA LEU A 174 -1.24 8.67 -21.94
C LEU A 174 -1.54 7.32 -22.62
N THR A 175 -0.58 6.71 -23.32
CA THR A 175 -0.78 5.40 -23.96
C THR A 175 -0.58 4.25 -22.98
N GLY A 176 0.32 4.40 -22.00
CA GLY A 176 0.49 3.44 -20.89
C GLY A 176 -0.81 3.22 -20.12
N LYS A 177 -1.57 4.28 -19.81
CA LYS A 177 -2.88 4.16 -19.14
C LYS A 177 -3.95 3.47 -20.00
N LEU A 178 -3.92 3.68 -21.32
CA LEU A 178 -4.88 3.10 -22.26
C LEU A 178 -4.60 1.60 -22.51
N VAL A 179 -3.32 1.25 -22.72
CA VAL A 179 -2.86 -0.16 -22.87
C VAL A 179 -2.99 -0.91 -21.54
N GLN A 180 -2.70 -0.27 -20.41
CA GLN A 180 -2.91 -0.85 -19.08
C GLN A 180 -4.37 -1.22 -18.86
N LYS A 181 -5.32 -0.35 -19.22
CA LYS A 181 -6.75 -0.66 -19.11
C LYS A 181 -7.13 -1.90 -19.94
N ILE A 182 -6.58 -2.03 -21.15
CA ILE A 182 -6.86 -3.14 -22.07
C ILE A 182 -6.17 -4.46 -21.65
N ASN A 183 -4.92 -4.42 -21.18
CA ASN A 183 -4.16 -5.62 -20.79
C ASN A 183 -4.48 -6.10 -19.38
N THR A 184 -4.76 -5.19 -18.45
CA THR A 184 -5.15 -5.62 -17.10
C THR A 184 -6.56 -6.19 -17.07
N GLU A 185 -7.54 -5.65 -17.82
CA GLU A 185 -8.89 -6.23 -17.94
C GLU A 185 -8.89 -7.67 -18.47
N LYS A 186 -7.90 -8.07 -19.29
CA LYS A 186 -7.77 -9.45 -19.79
C LYS A 186 -7.12 -10.44 -18.80
N LEU A 187 -6.52 -9.95 -17.72
CA LEU A 187 -5.70 -10.74 -16.79
C LEU A 187 -6.23 -10.74 -15.35
N TYR A 188 -7.39 -10.14 -15.07
CA TYR A 188 -7.98 -10.21 -13.73
C TYR A 188 -8.76 -11.51 -13.56
N ASP A 189 -8.10 -12.53 -13.02
CA ASP A 189 -8.77 -13.73 -12.52
C ASP A 189 -9.54 -13.39 -11.22
N PRO A 190 -10.87 -13.53 -11.19
CA PRO A 190 -11.67 -13.36 -9.97
C PRO A 190 -11.15 -14.15 -8.76
N ALA A 191 -10.52 -15.32 -8.98
CA ALA A 191 -9.94 -16.13 -7.93
C ALA A 191 -8.75 -15.45 -7.24
N VAL A 192 -7.93 -14.67 -7.97
CA VAL A 192 -6.80 -13.91 -7.40
C VAL A 192 -7.31 -12.74 -6.57
N ILE A 193 -8.38 -12.05 -7.02
CA ILE A 193 -9.05 -10.99 -6.26
C ILE A 193 -9.61 -11.56 -4.96
N LYS A 194 -10.27 -12.72 -5.02
CA LYS A 194 -10.78 -13.45 -3.86
C LYS A 194 -9.64 -13.80 -2.87
N GLN A 195 -8.53 -14.39 -3.34
CA GLN A 195 -7.38 -14.73 -2.50
C GLN A 195 -6.77 -13.52 -1.78
N ILE A 196 -6.72 -12.36 -2.44
CA ILE A 196 -6.19 -11.12 -1.84
C ILE A 196 -7.10 -10.62 -0.74
N LYS A 197 -8.41 -10.57 -1.00
CA LYS A 197 -9.40 -10.19 0.03
C LYS A 197 -9.34 -11.17 1.20
N GLU A 198 -9.32 -12.47 0.94
CA GLU A 198 -9.26 -13.49 1.98
C GLU A 198 -7.99 -13.39 2.83
N ARG A 199 -6.83 -13.17 2.19
CA ARG A 199 -5.54 -13.02 2.87
C ARG A 199 -5.52 -11.87 3.88
N TYR A 200 -6.10 -10.72 3.54
CA TYR A 200 -5.99 -9.52 4.35
C TYR A 200 -7.20 -9.26 5.25
N GLN A 201 -8.39 -9.73 4.89
CA GLN A 201 -9.60 -9.59 5.72
C GLN A 201 -9.70 -10.68 6.79
N TYR A 202 -9.07 -11.85 6.60
CA TYR A 202 -9.12 -12.94 7.58
C TYR A 202 -7.71 -13.38 8.00
N PRO A 203 -6.90 -12.49 8.59
CA PRO A 203 -5.53 -12.84 8.95
C PRO A 203 -5.52 -13.97 9.97
N ASP A 204 -4.79 -15.06 9.72
CA ASP A 204 -4.59 -16.12 10.71
C ASP A 204 -3.58 -15.63 11.76
N ILE A 205 -4.08 -15.21 12.92
CA ILE A 205 -3.25 -14.63 13.97
C ILE A 205 -2.70 -15.75 14.82
N LYS A 206 -1.45 -16.09 14.54
CA LYS A 206 -0.74 -17.17 15.20
C LYS A 206 0.07 -16.65 16.37
N THR A 207 0.07 -17.41 17.45
CA THR A 207 1.06 -17.29 18.51
C THR A 207 2.26 -18.16 18.17
N ASN A 208 3.47 -17.67 18.43
CA ASN A 208 4.72 -18.40 18.27
C ASN A 208 5.58 -18.27 19.54
N ARG A 209 6.75 -18.89 19.54
CA ARG A 209 7.67 -18.88 20.70
C ARG A 209 8.22 -17.49 21.08
N PHE A 210 8.02 -16.49 20.24
CA PHE A 210 8.41 -15.10 20.49
C PHE A 210 7.24 -14.23 20.95
N THR A 211 6.01 -14.74 20.93
CA THR A 211 4.83 -13.97 21.33
C THR A 211 4.94 -13.52 22.79
N GLY A 212 4.94 -12.21 23.00
CA GLY A 212 4.93 -11.60 24.35
C GLY A 212 6.26 -11.67 25.10
N ILE A 213 7.37 -12.11 24.50
CA ILE A 213 8.66 -12.17 25.21
C ILE A 213 9.17 -10.79 25.64
N ALA A 214 8.73 -9.74 24.96
CA ALA A 214 9.06 -8.34 25.23
C ALA A 214 7.87 -7.57 25.84
N LYS A 215 6.90 -8.26 26.46
CA LYS A 215 5.76 -7.60 27.08
C LYS A 215 6.20 -6.57 28.12
N GLY A 216 5.70 -5.34 27.99
CA GLY A 216 5.97 -4.25 28.93
C GLY A 216 7.38 -3.64 28.81
N LYS A 217 8.09 -3.89 27.71
CA LYS A 217 9.40 -3.29 27.40
C LYS A 217 9.23 -2.01 26.59
N ASN A 218 10.17 -1.07 26.74
CA ASN A 218 10.29 0.07 25.84
C ASN A 218 10.56 -0.39 24.41
N VAL A 219 10.24 0.45 23.43
CA VAL A 219 10.47 0.18 22.01
C VAL A 219 11.16 1.38 21.39
N LEU A 220 12.30 1.14 20.76
CA LEU A 220 13.07 2.15 20.02
C LEU A 220 13.24 1.69 18.58
N PHE A 221 12.64 2.41 17.65
CA PHE A 221 12.87 2.27 16.22
C PHE A 221 13.97 3.25 15.82
N ILE A 222 15.02 2.74 15.19
CA ILE A 222 16.09 3.53 14.60
C ILE A 222 16.06 3.27 13.10
N GLN A 223 15.52 4.24 12.37
CA GLN A 223 15.53 4.25 10.92
C GLN A 223 16.85 4.87 10.45
N CYS A 224 17.70 4.03 9.87
CA CYS A 224 19.00 4.44 9.34
C CYS A 224 18.85 4.86 7.87
N GLU A 225 19.03 6.16 7.62
CA GLU A 225 19.02 6.77 6.28
C GLU A 225 19.94 6.00 5.32
N SER A 226 19.43 5.61 4.15
CA SER A 226 20.15 4.97 3.06
C SER A 226 21.03 3.76 3.48
N LEU A 227 20.75 3.08 4.60
CA LEU A 227 21.58 1.96 5.08
C LEU A 227 21.27 0.68 4.29
N GLN A 228 22.19 0.24 3.44
CA GLN A 228 22.03 -0.96 2.62
C GLN A 228 22.71 -2.18 3.24
N ASN A 229 22.05 -3.33 3.14
CA ASN A 229 22.54 -4.57 3.72
C ASN A 229 23.81 -5.08 3.03
N THR A 230 24.02 -4.71 1.76
CA THR A 230 25.22 -5.04 0.98
C THR A 230 26.52 -4.63 1.68
N PHE A 231 26.49 -3.59 2.53
CA PHE A 231 27.65 -3.08 3.26
C PHE A 231 27.82 -3.72 4.66
N VAL A 232 26.78 -4.38 5.18
CA VAL A 232 26.85 -5.09 6.47
C VAL A 232 27.72 -6.34 6.32
N ASN A 233 28.54 -6.64 7.34
CA ASN A 233 29.59 -7.67 7.32
C ASN A 233 30.60 -7.53 6.17
N ARG A 234 30.76 -6.34 5.58
CA ARG A 234 31.77 -6.08 4.55
C ARG A 234 32.93 -5.25 5.06
N LYS A 235 33.99 -5.28 4.25
CA LYS A 235 35.21 -4.54 4.48
C LYS A 235 35.52 -3.65 3.29
N TYR A 236 36.03 -2.45 3.57
CA TYR A 236 36.72 -1.60 2.62
C TYR A 236 38.16 -1.44 3.05
N ASN A 237 39.10 -1.64 2.13
CA ASN A 237 40.54 -1.56 2.42
C ASN A 237 40.98 -2.38 3.66
N GLY A 238 40.41 -3.57 3.86
CA GLY A 238 40.71 -4.44 5.01
C GLY A 238 40.01 -4.07 6.33
N GLN A 239 39.34 -2.92 6.39
CA GLN A 239 38.60 -2.43 7.56
C GLN A 239 37.12 -2.72 7.43
N GLU A 240 36.46 -3.14 8.51
CA GLU A 240 35.01 -3.34 8.50
C GLU A 240 34.28 -2.03 8.22
N ILE A 241 33.15 -2.08 7.52
CA ILE A 241 32.37 -0.86 7.27
C ILE A 241 31.51 -0.56 8.50
N THR A 242 30.84 -1.57 9.04
CA THR A 242 29.90 -1.47 10.18
C THR A 242 30.23 -2.45 11.32
N PRO A 243 31.39 -2.34 12.00
CA PRO A 243 31.80 -3.32 12.99
C PRO A 243 30.86 -3.46 14.20
N PHE A 244 30.19 -2.39 14.64
CA PHE A 244 29.25 -2.49 15.74
C PHE A 244 28.03 -3.31 15.33
N LEU A 245 27.41 -3.04 14.18
CA LEU A 245 26.33 -3.89 13.65
C LEU A 245 26.82 -5.32 13.42
N ASN A 246 28.01 -5.54 12.87
CA ASN A 246 28.59 -6.87 12.66
C ASN A 246 28.76 -7.66 13.97
N GLN A 247 29.05 -6.97 15.07
CA GLN A 247 29.09 -7.53 16.41
C GLN A 247 27.68 -7.79 16.95
N LEU A 248 26.79 -6.81 16.81
CA LEU A 248 25.43 -6.85 17.35
C LEU A 248 24.61 -8.00 16.77
N ILE A 249 24.71 -8.24 15.46
CA ILE A 249 23.99 -9.34 14.79
C ILE A 249 24.45 -10.72 15.25
N LYS A 250 25.61 -10.85 15.90
CA LYS A 250 26.13 -12.12 16.45
C LYS A 250 25.84 -12.24 17.95
N GLN A 251 25.34 -11.18 18.57
CA GLN A 251 25.08 -11.13 19.99
C GLN A 251 23.83 -11.94 20.37
N LYS A 252 23.84 -12.53 21.56
CA LYS A 252 22.63 -13.11 22.17
C LYS A 252 21.62 -12.00 22.43
N GLY A 253 20.34 -12.33 22.25
CA GLY A 253 19.25 -11.38 22.34
C GLY A 253 19.02 -10.59 21.06
N THR A 254 19.70 -10.95 19.96
CA THR A 254 19.53 -10.29 18.65
C THR A 254 18.87 -11.22 17.65
N ILE A 255 17.94 -10.66 16.88
CA ILE A 255 17.32 -11.26 15.69
C ILE A 255 17.78 -10.43 14.49
N TYR A 256 18.36 -11.09 13.48
CA TYR A 256 18.80 -10.42 12.25
C TYR A 256 18.11 -11.04 11.03
N PHE A 257 17.59 -10.17 10.16
CA PHE A 257 17.00 -10.53 8.87
C PHE A 257 17.92 -10.03 7.76
N ASP A 258 18.49 -10.95 6.99
CA ASP A 258 19.40 -10.63 5.88
C ASP A 258 18.69 -10.45 4.53
N ASP A 259 17.47 -10.98 4.37
CA ASP A 259 16.63 -10.85 3.15
C ASP A 259 15.41 -9.93 3.40
N TYR A 260 15.68 -8.71 3.89
CA TYR A 260 14.69 -7.69 4.22
C TYR A 260 14.73 -6.51 3.23
N PHE A 261 13.56 -5.99 2.81
CA PHE A 261 13.46 -5.09 1.66
C PHE A 261 12.70 -3.79 1.93
N GLU A 262 13.16 -2.72 1.29
CA GLU A 262 12.47 -1.43 1.26
C GLU A 262 11.10 -1.55 0.54
N LEU A 263 10.11 -0.78 1.00
CA LEU A 263 8.82 -0.63 0.33
C LEU A 263 8.40 0.84 0.33
N LEU A 264 8.66 1.49 -0.81
CA LEU A 264 8.48 2.93 -0.95
C LEU A 264 7.28 3.25 -1.85
N GLY A 265 6.76 4.46 -1.69
CA GLY A 265 5.96 5.18 -2.68
C GLY A 265 6.83 6.29 -3.30
N LEU A 266 6.38 7.54 -3.24
CA LEU A 266 7.17 8.70 -3.70
C LEU A 266 7.80 9.53 -2.56
N GLY A 267 7.56 9.20 -1.30
CA GLY A 267 8.09 9.90 -0.12
C GLY A 267 9.47 9.44 0.38
N ASN A 268 10.09 8.42 -0.23
CA ASN A 268 11.39 7.86 0.21
C ASN A 268 11.42 7.59 1.73
N THR A 269 12.24 8.31 2.50
CA THR A 269 12.37 8.23 3.96
C THR A 269 11.02 8.27 4.69
N SER A 270 10.11 9.19 4.33
CA SER A 270 8.81 9.29 5.01
C SER A 270 7.90 8.11 4.73
N ASP A 271 8.03 7.48 3.55
CA ASP A 271 7.26 6.28 3.23
C ASP A 271 7.79 5.07 4.01
N ALA A 272 9.12 4.96 4.19
CA ALA A 272 9.71 3.95 5.05
C ALA A 272 9.23 4.08 6.50
N GLU A 273 9.15 5.31 7.03
CA GLU A 273 8.58 5.60 8.35
C GLU A 273 7.12 5.15 8.42
N PHE A 274 6.33 5.56 7.43
CA PHE A 274 4.90 5.25 7.33
C PHE A 274 4.64 3.75 7.27
N VAL A 275 5.29 3.04 6.36
CA VAL A 275 5.07 1.60 6.14
C VAL A 275 5.49 0.80 7.37
N SER A 276 6.67 1.10 7.92
CA SER A 276 7.24 0.39 9.07
C SER A 276 6.44 0.54 10.36
N MET A 277 5.77 1.69 10.55
CA MET A 277 4.94 1.94 11.73
C MET A 277 3.48 1.50 11.59
N ASN A 278 2.95 1.41 10.38
CA ASN A 278 1.52 1.14 10.15
C ASN A 278 1.23 -0.26 9.61
N GLY A 279 2.23 -0.96 9.05
CA GLY A 279 2.04 -2.29 8.47
C GLY A 279 1.09 -2.30 7.26
N VAL A 280 1.06 -1.20 6.51
CA VAL A 280 0.30 -1.02 5.27
C VAL A 280 1.19 -0.38 4.20
N TYR A 281 0.87 -0.55 2.92
CA TYR A 281 1.70 -0.07 1.81
C TYR A 281 1.61 1.45 1.62
N ALA A 282 2.74 2.08 1.26
CA ALA A 282 2.77 3.40 0.64
C ALA A 282 2.20 3.34 -0.79
N SER A 283 2.27 4.43 -1.55
CA SER A 283 1.76 4.46 -2.94
C SER A 283 2.67 5.24 -3.88
N ALA A 284 2.85 4.73 -5.09
CA ALA A 284 3.54 5.45 -6.17
C ALA A 284 2.76 6.70 -6.68
N LYS A 285 1.62 7.06 -6.06
CA LYS A 285 0.82 8.25 -6.40
C LYS A 285 1.19 9.50 -5.61
N GLY A 286 2.02 9.40 -4.57
CA GLY A 286 2.44 10.53 -3.75
C GLY A 286 3.17 10.10 -2.49
N GLN A 287 3.67 11.06 -1.73
CA GLN A 287 4.18 10.85 -0.37
C GLN A 287 3.05 10.32 0.54
N ALA A 288 3.28 9.24 1.28
CA ALA A 288 2.23 8.55 2.03
C ALA A 288 1.56 9.44 3.09
N TYR A 289 2.33 10.25 3.83
CA TYR A 289 1.76 11.14 4.85
C TYR A 289 0.79 12.19 4.27
N ASP A 290 1.13 12.80 3.14
CA ASP A 290 0.24 13.76 2.47
C ASP A 290 -0.92 13.08 1.77
N LEU A 291 -0.64 11.96 1.08
CA LEU A 291 -1.63 11.24 0.29
C LEU A 291 -2.75 10.65 1.16
N PHE A 292 -2.45 10.32 2.41
CA PHE A 292 -3.35 9.67 3.35
C PHE A 292 -3.60 10.52 4.60
N ASP A 293 -3.46 11.85 4.51
CA ASP A 293 -3.59 12.78 5.65
C ASP A 293 -4.99 12.76 6.29
N ARG A 294 -6.02 12.35 5.53
CA ARG A 294 -7.41 12.18 5.98
C ARG A 294 -7.76 10.75 6.39
N THR A 295 -6.83 9.82 6.25
CA THR A 295 -7.06 8.41 6.57
C THR A 295 -6.82 8.18 8.06
N LYS A 296 -7.76 7.54 8.73
CA LYS A 296 -7.59 7.11 10.11
C LYS A 296 -6.61 5.93 10.14
N LEU A 297 -5.45 6.18 10.74
CA LEU A 297 -4.40 5.18 10.92
C LEU A 297 -4.55 4.47 12.26
N TYR A 298 -3.78 3.38 12.40
CA TYR A 298 -3.69 2.55 13.60
C TYR A 298 -2.25 2.10 13.81
N GLY A 299 -1.29 3.01 13.62
CA GLY A 299 0.14 2.71 13.66
C GLY A 299 0.72 2.65 15.08
N MET A 300 2.02 2.32 15.16
CA MET A 300 2.76 2.16 16.42
C MET A 300 2.53 3.28 17.45
N PRO A 301 2.59 4.59 17.12
CA PRO A 301 2.44 5.61 18.16
C PRO A 301 1.05 5.56 18.82
N GLN A 302 -0.03 5.51 18.04
CA GLN A 302 -1.40 5.42 18.57
C GLN A 302 -1.65 4.12 19.35
N VAL A 303 -1.10 3.00 18.89
CA VAL A 303 -1.27 1.72 19.59
C VAL A 303 -0.45 1.71 20.88
N ALA A 304 0.78 2.24 20.87
CA ALA A 304 1.60 2.37 22.06
C ALA A 304 0.95 3.29 23.11
N GLU A 305 0.41 4.43 22.68
CA GLU A 305 -0.34 5.36 23.56
C GLU A 305 -1.53 4.66 24.23
N LYS A 306 -2.32 3.88 23.47
CA LYS A 306 -3.42 3.06 24.03
C LYS A 306 -2.96 2.04 25.07
N HIS A 307 -1.71 1.58 24.96
CA HIS A 307 -1.07 0.71 25.95
C HIS A 307 -0.36 1.47 27.09
N GLY A 308 -0.51 2.80 27.15
CA GLY A 308 0.01 3.65 28.22
C GLY A 308 1.47 4.08 28.05
N TYR A 309 2.01 4.01 26.83
CA TYR A 309 3.38 4.41 26.53
C TYR A 309 3.45 5.90 26.18
N ASP A 310 4.57 6.56 26.50
CA ASP A 310 4.93 7.81 25.84
C ASP A 310 5.36 7.54 24.39
N THR A 311 5.13 8.51 23.50
CA THR A 311 5.37 8.37 22.07
C THR A 311 6.28 9.50 21.58
N LEU A 312 7.54 9.18 21.28
CA LEU A 312 8.59 10.16 21.04
C LEU A 312 9.13 10.06 19.61
N ALA A 313 9.36 11.18 18.94
CA ALA A 313 9.96 11.24 17.61
C ALA A 313 11.18 12.17 17.59
N PHE A 314 12.26 11.73 16.97
CA PHE A 314 13.55 12.43 16.91
C PHE A 314 14.06 12.51 15.48
N HIS A 315 14.40 13.72 15.02
CA HIS A 315 15.04 13.92 13.73
C HIS A 315 15.94 15.16 13.72
N GLY A 316 17.09 15.05 13.06
CA GLY A 316 18.13 16.09 13.02
C GLY A 316 17.91 17.23 12.03
N ASN A 317 16.80 17.23 11.27
CA ASN A 317 16.48 18.24 10.25
C ASN A 317 15.19 18.99 10.59
N SER A 318 14.93 20.09 9.89
CA SER A 318 13.71 20.90 10.04
C SER A 318 12.45 20.06 9.90
N GLY A 319 11.50 20.29 10.79
CA GLY A 319 10.21 19.61 10.78
C GLY A 319 9.36 19.86 9.55
N SER A 320 9.60 20.97 8.83
CA SER A 320 8.96 21.26 7.54
C SER A 320 9.37 20.30 6.42
N TYR A 321 10.47 19.55 6.58
CA TYR A 321 10.86 18.53 5.60
C TYR A 321 9.99 17.28 5.78
N TYR A 322 9.30 16.89 4.70
CA TYR A 322 8.21 15.91 4.71
C TYR A 322 7.03 16.28 5.61
N ASP A 323 6.87 17.57 5.97
CA ASP A 323 5.79 18.09 6.84
C ASP A 323 5.63 17.30 8.15
N ARG A 324 6.74 16.84 8.74
CA ARG A 324 6.76 16.06 9.99
C ARG A 324 6.20 16.84 11.17
N ASP A 325 6.39 18.16 11.20
CA ASP A 325 5.82 19.05 12.20
C ASP A 325 4.28 19.02 12.20
N LYS A 326 3.64 18.77 11.05
CA LYS A 326 2.20 18.54 10.91
C LYS A 326 1.81 17.08 11.15
N HIS A 327 2.55 16.14 10.58
CA HIS A 327 2.14 14.73 10.53
C HIS A 327 2.44 13.98 11.83
N TYR A 328 3.56 14.22 12.50
CA TYR A 328 3.90 13.51 13.75
C TYR A 328 2.86 13.72 14.86
N PRO A 329 2.33 14.94 15.11
CA PRO A 329 1.23 15.11 16.04
C PRO A 329 -0.02 14.31 15.64
N ALA A 330 -0.37 14.32 14.35
CA ALA A 330 -1.54 13.59 13.84
C ALA A 330 -1.40 12.06 13.95
N LEU A 331 -0.17 11.56 13.87
CA LEU A 331 0.18 10.15 14.09
C LEU A 331 0.15 9.75 15.57
N GLY A 332 -0.01 10.70 16.51
CA GLY A 332 -0.08 10.41 17.95
C GLY A 332 1.27 10.45 18.67
N PHE A 333 2.28 11.14 18.13
CA PHE A 333 3.49 11.44 18.89
C PHE A 333 3.24 12.58 19.88
N ASN A 334 3.57 12.36 21.15
CA ASN A 334 3.40 13.36 22.21
C ASN A 334 4.69 14.15 22.52
N GLY A 335 5.86 13.61 22.21
CA GLY A 335 7.15 14.31 22.31
C GLY A 335 7.86 14.35 20.97
N ILE A 336 7.94 15.53 20.36
CA ILE A 336 8.50 15.72 19.02
C ILE A 336 9.74 16.61 19.12
N TYR A 337 10.87 16.06 18.69
CA TYR A 337 12.19 16.71 18.75
C TYR A 337 12.80 16.74 17.36
N LEU A 338 12.50 17.82 16.63
CA LEU A 338 13.00 18.06 15.28
C LEU A 338 14.18 19.03 15.33
N GLY A 339 14.77 19.37 14.18
CA GLY A 339 15.97 20.21 14.11
C GLY A 339 15.83 21.56 14.86
N GLU A 340 14.62 22.12 14.90
CA GLU A 340 14.29 23.35 15.64
C GLU A 340 14.33 23.19 17.16
N ASN A 341 14.20 21.96 17.68
CA ASN A 341 14.19 21.64 19.11
C ASN A 341 15.56 21.16 19.61
N LEU A 342 16.51 20.89 18.71
CA LEU A 342 17.81 20.29 18.99
C LEU A 342 18.93 21.30 18.79
N VAL A 343 20.00 21.14 19.57
CA VAL A 343 21.21 21.97 19.44
C VAL A 343 21.97 21.52 18.20
N GLN A 344 22.17 22.42 17.24
CA GLN A 344 22.87 22.16 15.98
C GLN A 344 24.40 22.27 16.14
N ASP A 345 24.99 21.44 17.02
CA ASP A 345 26.42 21.51 17.39
C ASP A 345 27.38 20.73 16.48
N GLU A 346 26.88 19.73 15.74
CA GLU A 346 27.63 19.00 14.73
C GLU A 346 26.72 18.69 13.53
N VAL A 347 26.92 19.41 12.43
CA VAL A 347 26.10 19.27 11.21
C VAL A 347 26.90 18.56 10.13
N ILE A 348 26.33 17.50 9.56
CA ILE A 348 26.89 16.78 8.41
C ILE A 348 25.84 16.79 7.30
N ASN A 349 26.24 17.27 6.12
CA ASN A 349 25.37 17.39 4.94
C ASN A 349 24.07 18.18 5.22
N MET A 350 22.94 17.49 5.40
CA MET A 350 21.60 18.09 5.45
C MET A 350 21.11 18.48 6.85
N GLY A 351 21.80 18.10 7.92
CA GLY A 351 21.34 18.41 9.27
C GLY A 351 22.27 17.88 10.36
N LEU A 352 21.72 17.77 11.57
CA LEU A 352 22.42 17.25 12.72
C LEU A 352 22.99 15.86 12.46
N SER A 353 24.24 15.63 12.84
CA SER A 353 24.88 14.32 12.73
C SER A 353 24.17 13.28 13.59
N ASP A 354 24.33 12.01 13.21
CA ASP A 354 23.70 10.89 13.94
C ASP A 354 24.24 10.81 15.37
N GLY A 355 25.54 11.06 15.56
CA GLY A 355 26.19 11.09 16.86
C GLY A 355 25.64 12.20 17.77
N SER A 356 25.38 13.40 17.24
CA SER A 356 24.76 14.48 18.02
C SER A 356 23.29 14.23 18.32
N LEU A 357 22.52 13.74 17.33
CA LEU A 357 21.12 13.36 17.50
C LEU A 357 20.97 12.35 18.66
N PHE A 358 21.76 11.27 18.64
CA PHE A 358 21.70 10.23 19.66
C PHE A 358 22.16 10.71 21.05
N ARG A 359 23.19 11.56 21.12
CA ARG A 359 23.66 12.16 22.38
C ARG A 359 22.56 13.02 23.05
N GLN A 360 21.78 13.74 22.26
CA GLN A 360 20.69 14.58 22.76
C GLN A 360 19.42 13.78 23.06
N MET A 361 19.15 12.72 22.30
CA MET A 361 18.00 11.83 22.50
C MET A 361 18.08 10.99 23.79
N ALA A 362 19.23 10.40 24.08
CA ALA A 362 19.41 9.49 25.21
C ALA A 362 18.95 10.03 26.59
N PRO A 363 19.27 11.29 27.01
CA PRO A 363 18.75 11.84 28.26
C PRO A 363 17.22 12.05 28.25
N ILE A 364 16.61 12.31 27.09
CA ILE A 364 15.16 12.49 26.96
C ILE A 364 14.46 11.14 27.17
N LEU A 365 14.95 10.07 26.54
CA LEU A 365 14.43 8.70 26.74
C LEU A 365 14.57 8.25 28.20
N ALA A 366 15.72 8.52 28.82
CA ALA A 366 15.94 8.18 30.22
C ALA A 366 15.00 8.91 31.17
N LYS A 367 14.67 10.17 30.88
CA LYS A 367 13.68 10.94 31.65
C LYS A 367 12.28 10.33 31.53
N SER A 368 11.80 10.06 30.32
CA SER A 368 10.48 9.43 30.10
C SER A 368 10.36 8.10 30.85
N ASN A 369 11.41 7.27 30.82
CA ASN A 369 11.45 6.02 31.57
C ASN A 369 11.49 6.23 33.10
N ALA A 370 12.18 7.26 33.60
CA ALA A 370 12.25 7.59 35.03
C ALA A 370 10.91 8.09 35.59
N ASP A 371 10.07 8.71 34.76
CA ASP A 371 8.72 9.16 35.11
C ASP A 371 7.71 7.99 35.23
N GLY A 372 8.19 6.74 35.15
CA GLY A 372 7.42 5.52 35.40
C GLY A 372 6.61 5.02 34.20
N LYS A 373 6.81 5.60 33.02
CA LYS A 373 6.18 5.17 31.77
C LYS A 373 7.16 4.40 30.89
N ASN A 374 6.66 3.41 30.17
CA ASN A 374 7.39 2.88 29.03
C ASN A 374 7.27 3.86 27.85
N PHE A 375 8.20 3.80 26.90
CA PHE A 375 8.15 4.63 25.69
C PHE A 375 8.17 3.79 24.41
N PHE A 376 7.48 4.29 23.39
CA PHE A 376 7.78 4.04 21.99
C PHE A 376 8.52 5.27 21.45
N ALA A 377 9.68 5.07 20.83
CA ALA A 377 10.46 6.14 20.24
C ALA A 377 10.84 5.81 18.79
N LEU A 378 10.75 6.80 17.90
CA LEU A 378 11.27 6.75 16.54
C LEU A 378 12.44 7.74 16.42
N ALA A 379 13.59 7.26 15.96
CA ALA A 379 14.73 8.09 15.58
C ALA A 379 15.05 7.90 14.10
N VAL A 380 15.08 9.00 13.34
CA VAL A 380 15.40 9.00 11.90
C VAL A 380 16.74 9.68 11.69
N THR A 381 17.75 8.93 11.23
CA THR A 381 19.12 9.43 11.03
C THR A 381 19.28 10.22 9.72
N LEU A 382 20.46 10.82 9.49
CA LEU A 382 20.70 11.70 8.32
C LEU A 382 22.11 11.60 7.72
N THR A 383 23.11 11.15 8.47
CA THR A 383 24.54 11.29 8.09
C THR A 383 24.87 10.54 6.79
N THR A 384 24.15 9.46 6.54
CA THR A 384 24.22 8.62 5.34
C THR A 384 23.34 9.12 4.19
N HIS A 385 22.90 10.39 4.17
CA HIS A 385 22.15 10.93 3.04
C HIS A 385 23.06 11.25 1.83
N THR A 386 22.59 10.95 0.61
CA THR A 386 23.27 11.32 -0.64
C THR A 386 23.58 12.83 -0.69
N PRO A 387 24.74 13.28 -1.21
CA PRO A 387 25.77 12.55 -1.95
C PRO A 387 26.87 11.92 -1.09
N PHE A 388 26.61 11.63 0.19
CA PHE A 388 27.56 10.96 1.12
C PHE A 388 28.84 11.77 1.36
N VAL A 389 28.67 13.09 1.51
CA VAL A 389 29.77 14.02 1.79
C VAL A 389 29.94 14.17 3.29
N MET A 390 31.17 13.93 3.75
CA MET A 390 31.56 13.98 5.16
C MET A 390 32.86 14.78 5.32
N PRO A 391 33.02 15.57 6.41
CA PRO A 391 34.29 16.20 6.74
C PRO A 391 35.45 15.20 6.84
N GLU A 392 36.60 15.54 6.27
CA GLU A 392 37.77 14.63 6.22
C GLU A 392 38.24 14.16 7.61
N ASN A 393 38.12 15.00 8.63
CA ASN A 393 38.50 14.65 10.00
C ASN A 393 37.56 13.64 10.69
N LEU A 394 36.41 13.35 10.09
CA LEU A 394 35.45 12.35 10.58
C LEU A 394 35.53 11.03 9.79
N LYS A 395 36.23 11.02 8.65
CA LYS A 395 36.48 9.80 7.88
C LYS A 395 37.51 8.93 8.60
N THR A 396 37.17 7.68 8.86
CA THR A 396 38.03 6.74 9.60
C THR A 396 38.49 5.56 8.76
N ILE A 397 37.90 5.33 7.59
CA ILE A 397 38.33 4.28 6.67
C ILE A 397 39.52 4.81 5.88
N GLU A 398 40.61 4.05 5.85
CA GLU A 398 41.82 4.45 5.13
C GLU A 398 41.56 4.49 3.61
N PRO A 399 41.88 5.61 2.92
CA PRO A 399 41.68 5.75 1.48
C PRO A 399 42.65 4.87 0.68
N LYS A 400 42.24 4.51 -0.53
CA LYS A 400 43.10 3.98 -1.59
C LYS A 400 43.38 5.08 -2.64
N PRO A 401 44.43 4.93 -3.47
CA PRO A 401 44.66 5.85 -4.58
C PRO A 401 43.46 5.92 -5.53
N GLY A 402 42.94 7.13 -5.76
CA GLY A 402 41.78 7.38 -6.64
C GLY A 402 40.41 7.38 -5.94
N ASP A 403 40.38 7.31 -4.61
CA ASP A 403 39.13 7.27 -3.83
C ASP A 403 38.46 8.64 -3.68
N GLU A 404 39.08 9.74 -4.15
CA GLU A 404 38.59 11.11 -3.92
C GLU A 404 37.13 11.31 -4.40
N ASN A 405 36.72 10.59 -5.45
CA ASN A 405 35.37 10.62 -6.01
C ASN A 405 34.71 9.22 -6.06
N ASP A 406 35.24 8.24 -5.31
CA ASP A 406 34.68 6.89 -5.32
C ASP A 406 33.43 6.81 -4.43
N PHE A 407 32.33 6.32 -5.02
CA PHE A 407 31.05 6.20 -4.33
C PHE A 407 31.13 5.25 -3.13
N VAL A 408 31.71 4.05 -3.31
CA VAL A 408 31.81 3.05 -2.23
C VAL A 408 32.61 3.58 -1.06
N TYR A 409 33.76 4.23 -1.31
CA TYR A 409 34.59 4.81 -0.26
C TYR A 409 33.85 5.90 0.54
N ASN A 410 33.19 6.83 -0.15
CA ASN A 410 32.48 7.93 0.51
C ASN A 410 31.28 7.41 1.31
N TYR A 411 30.48 6.52 0.73
CA TYR A 411 29.37 5.87 1.43
C TYR A 411 29.86 5.07 2.64
N ALA A 412 30.94 4.30 2.50
CA ALA A 412 31.46 3.46 3.57
C ALA A 412 31.89 4.29 4.79
N ASN A 413 32.44 5.50 4.59
CA ASN A 413 32.75 6.41 5.69
C ASN A 413 31.50 6.96 6.38
N CYS A 414 30.46 7.34 5.62
CA CYS A 414 29.17 7.72 6.19
C CYS A 414 28.56 6.58 7.01
N ALA A 415 28.49 5.37 6.44
CA ALA A 415 27.94 4.19 7.12
C ALA A 415 28.74 3.83 8.38
N ARG A 416 30.07 3.98 8.33
CA ARG A 416 30.95 3.79 9.48
C ARG A 416 30.65 4.78 10.60
N TYR A 417 30.48 6.06 10.28
CA TYR A 417 30.15 7.09 11.28
C TYR A 417 28.79 6.80 11.95
N THR A 418 27.78 6.43 11.17
CA THR A 418 26.47 6.03 11.70
C THR A 418 26.58 4.79 12.60
N ASP A 419 27.39 3.79 12.22
CA ASP A 419 27.65 2.59 13.02
C ASP A 419 28.36 2.89 14.36
N ASP A 420 29.37 3.76 14.35
CA ASP A 420 30.04 4.23 15.57
C ASP A 420 29.09 5.08 16.45
N SER A 421 28.17 5.84 15.83
CA SER A 421 27.12 6.60 16.53
C SER A 421 26.10 5.68 17.20
N LEU A 422 25.68 4.60 16.52
CA LEU A 422 24.83 3.55 17.10
C LEU A 422 25.52 2.87 18.29
N LYS A 423 26.81 2.57 18.18
CA LYS A 423 27.59 2.02 19.29
C LYS A 423 27.57 2.94 20.50
N ALA A 424 27.80 4.24 20.30
CA ALA A 424 27.79 5.24 21.36
C ALA A 424 26.40 5.35 22.00
N LEU A 425 25.32 5.31 21.21
CA LEU A 425 23.94 5.28 21.73
C LEU A 425 23.71 4.07 22.62
N PHE A 426 24.05 2.86 22.16
CA PHE A 426 23.87 1.64 22.95
C PHE A 426 24.65 1.70 24.27
N GLN A 427 25.88 2.23 24.24
CA GLN A 427 26.67 2.43 25.45
C GLN A 427 26.02 3.43 26.41
N ASP A 428 25.48 4.55 25.91
CA ASP A 428 24.81 5.55 26.75
C ASP A 428 23.49 5.02 27.34
N LEU A 429 22.65 4.36 26.54
CA LEU A 429 21.41 3.71 27.01
C LEU A 429 21.70 2.62 28.05
N ALA A 430 22.79 1.87 27.90
CA ALA A 430 23.23 0.88 28.88
C ALA A 430 23.74 1.53 30.18
N ALA A 431 24.55 2.58 30.07
CA ALA A 431 25.07 3.34 31.21
C ALA A 431 23.93 3.99 32.03
N ARG A 432 22.85 4.39 31.36
CA ARG A 432 21.62 4.90 31.98
C ARG A 432 20.69 3.81 32.51
N GLY A 433 21.02 2.53 32.28
CA GLY A 433 20.23 1.40 32.73
C GLY A 433 18.87 1.26 32.06
N ILE A 434 18.69 1.77 30.84
CA ILE A 434 17.42 1.66 30.10
C ILE A 434 17.50 0.67 28.93
N LEU A 435 18.70 0.36 28.42
CA LEU A 435 18.87 -0.58 27.30
C LEU A 435 18.32 -1.98 27.63
N GLN A 436 18.56 -2.50 28.83
CA GLN A 436 18.10 -3.83 29.26
C GLN A 436 16.58 -3.97 29.39
N ASN A 437 15.83 -2.86 29.25
CA ASN A 437 14.38 -2.85 29.22
C ASN A 437 13.82 -2.37 27.86
N THR A 438 14.65 -2.28 26.83
CA THR A 438 14.27 -1.69 25.54
C THR A 438 14.47 -2.67 24.38
N VAL A 439 13.41 -2.93 23.62
CA VAL A 439 13.50 -3.55 22.29
C VAL A 439 14.02 -2.49 21.33
N VAL A 440 15.16 -2.72 20.69
CA VAL A 440 15.69 -1.79 19.67
C VAL A 440 15.60 -2.45 18.30
N ALA A 441 14.85 -1.86 17.38
CA ALA A 441 14.77 -2.24 15.98
C ALA A 441 15.57 -1.23 15.14
N ILE A 442 16.68 -1.67 14.57
CA ILE A 442 17.53 -0.89 13.65
C ILE A 442 17.24 -1.39 12.25
N TYR A 443 16.81 -0.50 11.36
CA TYR A 443 16.53 -0.86 9.97
C TYR A 443 16.96 0.23 8.99
N GLY A 444 17.37 -0.16 7.80
CA GLY A 444 17.56 0.79 6.69
C GLY A 444 16.21 1.27 6.16
N ASP A 445 16.09 2.52 5.73
CA ASP A 445 14.86 3.00 5.08
C ASP A 445 14.82 2.67 3.59
N HIS A 446 15.90 2.94 2.87
CA HIS A 446 16.01 2.70 1.44
C HIS A 446 17.46 2.52 0.99
N HIS A 447 17.61 2.24 -0.30
CA HIS A 447 18.89 2.10 -0.99
C HIS A 447 19.67 3.42 -1.03
N ALA A 448 21.00 3.33 -0.98
CA ALA A 448 21.90 4.48 -1.11
C ALA A 448 22.17 4.85 -2.57
N MET A 449 22.00 3.90 -3.49
CA MET A 449 22.26 4.10 -4.91
C MET A 449 21.26 3.37 -5.77
N THR A 450 20.97 3.95 -6.92
CA THR A 450 20.22 3.25 -7.96
C THR A 450 21.20 2.53 -8.88
N ILE A 451 20.87 1.30 -9.30
CA ILE A 451 21.64 0.57 -10.32
C ILE A 451 21.64 1.28 -11.69
N LYS A 452 20.79 2.31 -11.85
CA LYS A 452 20.70 3.14 -13.05
C LYS A 452 21.68 4.31 -13.06
N ASN A 453 22.35 4.61 -11.94
CA ASN A 453 23.46 5.56 -11.93
C ASN A 453 24.76 4.82 -12.36
N PRO A 454 25.32 5.09 -13.55
CA PRO A 454 26.45 4.32 -14.07
C PRO A 454 27.72 4.48 -13.24
N GLU A 455 27.97 5.66 -12.68
CA GLU A 455 29.17 5.92 -11.87
C GLU A 455 29.13 5.10 -10.58
N ARG A 456 28.01 5.14 -9.86
CA ARG A 456 27.81 4.34 -8.64
C ARG A 456 27.77 2.84 -8.94
N PHE A 457 27.10 2.44 -10.02
CA PHE A 457 27.05 1.04 -10.47
C PHE A 457 28.45 0.50 -10.78
N ASN A 458 29.28 1.27 -11.49
CA ASN A 458 30.64 0.88 -11.80
C ASN A 458 31.53 0.82 -10.55
N SER A 459 31.38 1.76 -9.62
CA SER A 459 32.10 1.75 -8.33
C SER A 459 31.72 0.51 -7.51
N MET A 460 30.43 0.20 -7.38
CA MET A 460 29.95 -1.03 -6.71
C MET A 460 30.44 -2.30 -7.38
N THR A 461 30.36 -2.38 -8.71
CA THR A 461 30.81 -3.55 -9.49
C THR A 461 32.31 -3.77 -9.33
N LYS A 462 33.12 -2.70 -9.37
CA LYS A 462 34.56 -2.76 -9.13
C LYS A 462 34.88 -3.25 -7.72
N TRP A 463 34.14 -2.78 -6.71
CA TRP A 463 34.36 -3.17 -5.32
C TRP A 463 33.93 -4.61 -5.04
N LEU A 464 32.78 -5.04 -5.54
CA LEU A 464 32.22 -6.38 -5.32
C LEU A 464 32.84 -7.45 -6.23
N GLY A 465 33.46 -7.04 -7.35
CA GLY A 465 33.94 -7.94 -8.39
C GLY A 465 32.84 -8.59 -9.22
N ARG A 466 31.61 -8.08 -9.12
CA ARG A 466 30.42 -8.54 -9.85
C ARG A 466 29.36 -7.44 -9.89
N GLU A 467 28.46 -7.54 -10.86
CA GLU A 467 27.29 -6.69 -10.94
C GLU A 467 26.27 -7.00 -9.84
N ILE A 468 25.47 -5.99 -9.50
CA ILE A 468 24.32 -6.08 -8.59
C ILE A 468 23.03 -5.83 -9.37
N ASP A 469 21.91 -6.31 -8.84
CA ASP A 469 20.57 -6.11 -9.42
C ASP A 469 19.61 -5.53 -8.37
N TYR A 470 18.34 -5.30 -8.72
CA TYR A 470 17.36 -4.66 -7.84
C TYR A 470 17.18 -5.37 -6.50
N ASP A 471 17.32 -6.69 -6.43
CA ASP A 471 17.20 -7.41 -5.17
C ASP A 471 18.33 -7.11 -4.19
N GLU A 472 19.54 -6.76 -4.66
CA GLU A 472 20.60 -6.30 -3.77
C GLU A 472 20.53 -4.80 -3.51
N MET A 473 20.10 -4.03 -4.52
CA MET A 473 19.85 -2.60 -4.37
C MET A 473 18.83 -2.34 -3.24
N MET A 474 17.70 -3.03 -3.28
CA MET A 474 16.56 -2.82 -2.37
C MET A 474 16.70 -3.53 -1.02
N ASN A 475 17.76 -4.32 -0.81
CA ASN A 475 17.97 -5.07 0.41
C ASN A 475 18.60 -4.19 1.50
N ILE A 476 17.84 -4.01 2.57
CA ILE A 476 18.16 -3.19 3.74
C ILE A 476 18.28 -4.11 4.96
N PRO A 477 19.14 -3.81 5.94
CA PRO A 477 19.24 -4.64 7.14
C PRO A 477 18.03 -4.42 8.05
N LEU A 478 17.61 -5.47 8.78
CA LEU A 478 16.76 -5.34 9.96
C LEU A 478 17.40 -6.12 11.12
N VAL A 479 17.78 -5.40 12.17
CA VAL A 479 18.37 -5.94 13.40
C VAL A 479 17.47 -5.59 14.57
N ILE A 480 16.92 -6.60 15.25
CA ILE A 480 16.06 -6.42 16.42
C ILE A 480 16.77 -6.98 17.65
N THR A 481 17.05 -6.13 18.62
CA THR A 481 17.51 -6.56 19.95
C THR A 481 16.33 -6.69 20.89
N VAL A 482 16.23 -7.81 21.60
CA VAL A 482 15.09 -8.17 22.43
C VAL A 482 15.57 -8.51 23.84
N PRO A 483 15.25 -7.66 24.84
CA PRO A 483 15.55 -7.98 26.23
C PRO A 483 14.95 -9.31 26.66
N GLY A 484 15.76 -10.15 27.30
CA GLY A 484 15.34 -11.46 27.81
C GLY A 484 15.48 -12.61 26.82
N LEU A 485 15.67 -12.35 25.52
CA LEU A 485 15.99 -13.39 24.54
C LEU A 485 17.43 -13.89 24.75
N GLN A 486 17.60 -15.21 24.94
CA GLN A 486 18.89 -15.81 25.35
C GLN A 486 19.73 -16.33 24.18
N GLU A 487 19.18 -16.34 22.97
CA GLU A 487 19.79 -16.87 21.77
C GLU A 487 20.09 -15.77 20.76
N ASN A 488 20.91 -16.11 19.76
CA ASN A 488 21.07 -15.30 18.56
C ASN A 488 20.24 -15.95 17.44
N VAL A 489 19.33 -15.18 16.82
CA VAL A 489 18.41 -15.69 15.80
C VAL A 489 18.76 -15.08 14.45
N GLN A 490 19.06 -15.95 13.49
CA GLN A 490 19.32 -15.59 12.09
C GLN A 490 18.12 -16.00 11.24
N ARG A 491 17.42 -15.02 10.67
CA ARG A 491 16.23 -15.24 9.85
C ARG A 491 16.56 -15.03 8.37
N LYS A 492 16.28 -16.07 7.57
CA LYS A 492 16.53 -16.12 6.12
C LYS A 492 15.25 -16.09 5.29
N ASN A 493 14.10 -15.98 5.95
CA ASN A 493 12.84 -15.74 5.27
C ASN A 493 12.83 -14.31 4.73
N ILE A 494 12.16 -14.14 3.61
CA ILE A 494 12.02 -12.83 2.98
C ILE A 494 11.02 -11.97 3.76
N GLY A 495 11.34 -10.69 3.90
CA GLY A 495 10.49 -9.72 4.59
C GLY A 495 10.66 -8.31 4.05
N SER A 496 9.80 -7.40 4.49
CA SER A 496 9.87 -6.00 4.08
C SER A 496 9.34 -5.06 5.14
N GLN A 497 9.45 -3.75 4.92
CA GLN A 497 8.99 -2.70 5.85
C GLN A 497 7.57 -2.92 6.38
N VAL A 498 6.66 -3.43 5.54
CA VAL A 498 5.26 -3.68 5.94
C VAL A 498 5.15 -4.74 7.05
N ASP A 499 6.15 -5.61 7.18
CA ASP A 499 6.17 -6.73 8.11
C ASP A 499 6.78 -6.37 9.49
N LEU A 500 7.44 -5.20 9.63
CA LEU A 500 8.04 -4.81 10.92
C LEU A 500 6.98 -4.62 12.00
N TYR A 501 5.92 -3.88 11.66
CA TYR A 501 4.84 -3.57 12.59
C TYR A 501 4.23 -4.82 13.23
N PRO A 502 3.67 -5.79 12.47
CA PRO A 502 3.12 -7.02 13.05
C PRO A 502 4.15 -7.86 13.83
N THR A 503 5.42 -7.83 13.43
CA THR A 503 6.51 -8.54 14.13
C THR A 503 6.78 -7.95 15.52
N ILE A 504 6.85 -6.63 15.63
CA ILE A 504 7.05 -5.94 16.92
C ILE A 504 5.82 -6.10 17.82
N LEU A 505 4.60 -5.98 17.27
CA LEU A 505 3.37 -6.24 18.02
C LEU A 505 3.33 -7.66 18.62
N ASN A 506 3.81 -8.66 17.86
CA ASN A 506 3.92 -10.04 18.36
C ASN A 506 4.90 -10.13 19.54
N LEU A 507 6.11 -9.53 19.43
CA LEU A 507 7.09 -9.51 20.51
C LEU A 507 6.53 -8.88 21.80
N LEU A 508 5.75 -7.81 21.67
CA LEU A 508 5.09 -7.13 22.80
C LEU A 508 3.89 -7.89 23.36
N GLY A 509 3.34 -8.84 22.59
CA GLY A 509 2.13 -9.59 22.94
C GLY A 509 0.88 -8.71 22.90
N TRP A 510 0.84 -7.72 22.00
CA TRP A 510 -0.33 -6.86 21.79
C TRP A 510 -1.33 -7.53 20.86
N ASP A 511 -2.63 -7.34 21.14
CA ASP A 511 -3.70 -7.94 20.36
C ASP A 511 -3.79 -7.31 18.98
N ARG A 512 -3.41 -8.09 17.97
CA ARG A 512 -3.43 -7.71 16.56
C ARG A 512 -4.76 -7.96 15.87
N SER A 513 -5.70 -8.67 16.51
CA SER A 513 -6.99 -9.04 15.90
C SER A 513 -7.87 -7.84 15.55
N LYS A 514 -7.57 -6.70 16.17
CA LYS A 514 -8.30 -5.44 16.00
C LYS A 514 -7.50 -4.38 15.24
N LEU A 515 -6.42 -4.78 14.58
CA LEU A 515 -5.55 -3.86 13.85
C LEU A 515 -5.56 -4.17 12.35
N PRO A 516 -5.83 -3.18 11.48
CA PRO A 516 -5.86 -3.38 10.04
C PRO A 516 -4.45 -3.46 9.47
N ILE A 517 -3.89 -4.67 9.45
CA ILE A 517 -2.49 -4.93 9.08
C ILE A 517 -2.44 -5.74 7.79
N MET A 518 -1.56 -5.34 6.86
CA MET A 518 -1.26 -6.08 5.63
C MET A 518 0.06 -6.86 5.69
N GLY A 519 0.98 -6.49 6.59
CA GLY A 519 2.20 -7.27 6.80
C GLY A 519 1.98 -8.57 7.56
N ILE A 520 2.99 -9.44 7.58
CA ILE A 520 3.00 -10.69 8.36
C ILE A 520 4.02 -10.64 9.50
N ASP A 521 3.87 -11.52 10.50
CA ASP A 521 4.92 -11.71 11.50
C ASP A 521 6.08 -12.51 10.90
N LEU A 522 7.27 -11.90 10.81
CA LEU A 522 8.46 -12.57 10.27
C LEU A 522 9.06 -13.61 11.24
N LEU A 523 8.55 -13.72 12.46
CA LEU A 523 9.03 -14.67 13.47
C LEU A 523 8.28 -16.01 13.46
N ASN A 524 7.22 -16.13 12.68
CA ASN A 524 6.52 -17.39 12.45
C ASN A 524 7.43 -18.39 11.70
N ASP A 525 7.35 -19.66 12.08
CA ASP A 525 8.09 -20.76 11.43
C ASP A 525 7.18 -21.54 10.45
N ASP A 526 6.25 -20.85 9.78
CA ASP A 526 5.26 -21.45 8.87
C ASP A 526 5.58 -21.24 7.38
N LYS A 527 4.85 -21.96 6.52
CA LYS A 527 5.02 -21.88 5.06
C LYS A 527 4.66 -20.50 4.51
N GLU A 528 3.79 -19.74 5.16
CA GLU A 528 3.41 -18.42 4.70
C GLU A 528 4.58 -17.44 4.84
N THR A 529 5.23 -17.49 5.99
CA THR A 529 6.41 -16.69 6.32
C THR A 529 7.61 -17.11 5.48
N GLU A 530 7.79 -18.42 5.26
CA GLU A 530 8.84 -18.93 4.37
C GLU A 530 8.63 -18.47 2.91
N ASN A 531 7.39 -18.44 2.44
CA ASN A 531 7.02 -18.06 1.07
C ASN A 531 6.49 -16.63 0.96
N ASN A 532 6.90 -15.75 1.88
CA ASN A 532 6.52 -14.35 1.81
C ASN A 532 7.02 -13.72 0.48
N VAL A 533 6.45 -12.59 0.10
CA VAL A 533 6.75 -11.94 -1.19
C VAL A 533 6.76 -10.43 -1.02
N VAL A 534 7.76 -9.78 -1.61
CA VAL A 534 7.88 -8.33 -1.62
C VAL A 534 7.24 -7.78 -2.88
N PHE A 535 6.35 -6.78 -2.73
CA PHE A 535 5.67 -6.10 -3.83
C PHE A 535 6.09 -4.62 -3.92
N PRO A 536 7.22 -4.33 -4.57
CA PRO A 536 7.68 -2.97 -4.79
C PRO A 536 6.85 -2.25 -5.87
N GLN A 537 6.90 -0.92 -5.87
CA GLN A 537 6.11 -0.10 -6.80
C GLN A 537 6.81 1.13 -7.40
N THR A 538 7.96 1.53 -6.86
CA THR A 538 8.68 2.75 -7.31
C THR A 538 9.81 2.43 -8.29
N HIS A 539 10.90 1.84 -7.79
CA HIS A 539 12.05 1.51 -8.63
C HIS A 539 11.78 0.28 -9.49
N LEU A 540 11.20 -0.76 -8.87
CA LEU A 540 10.51 -1.84 -9.56
C LEU A 540 9.04 -1.45 -9.71
N LEU A 541 8.54 -1.38 -10.95
CA LEU A 541 7.19 -0.90 -11.23
C LEU A 541 6.13 -1.81 -10.61
N LYS A 542 4.96 -1.25 -10.28
CA LYS A 542 3.80 -2.00 -9.79
C LYS A 542 3.57 -3.28 -10.61
N GLY A 543 3.46 -4.41 -9.91
CA GLY A 543 3.38 -5.75 -10.52
C GLY A 543 4.69 -6.53 -10.44
N SER A 544 5.82 -5.85 -10.26
CA SER A 544 7.11 -6.48 -9.96
C SER A 544 7.06 -7.18 -8.59
N PHE A 545 7.94 -8.16 -8.39
CA PHE A 545 8.04 -8.86 -7.11
C PHE A 545 9.43 -9.43 -6.85
N ILE A 546 9.73 -9.65 -5.57
CA ILE A 546 10.91 -10.37 -5.10
C ILE A 546 10.44 -11.53 -4.21
N THR A 547 10.88 -12.74 -4.52
CA THR A 547 10.73 -13.93 -3.67
C THR A 547 12.10 -14.41 -3.19
N LYS A 548 12.14 -15.45 -2.35
CA LYS A 548 13.36 -16.13 -1.92
C LYS A 548 14.29 -16.56 -3.07
N ASP A 549 13.73 -16.82 -4.25
CA ASP A 549 14.43 -17.42 -5.39
C ASP A 549 14.31 -16.63 -6.70
N ARG A 550 13.33 -15.72 -6.82
CA ARG A 550 13.02 -15.03 -8.09
C ARG A 550 12.98 -13.51 -7.92
N LEU A 551 13.46 -12.81 -8.93
CA LEU A 551 13.29 -11.38 -9.12
C LEU A 551 12.52 -11.17 -10.42
N PHE A 552 11.39 -10.49 -10.35
CA PHE A 552 10.58 -10.12 -11.52
C PHE A 552 10.51 -8.60 -11.64
N GLU A 553 11.02 -8.07 -12.76
CA GLU A 553 10.99 -6.66 -13.13
C GLU A 553 9.99 -6.47 -14.27
N VAL A 554 8.91 -5.72 -13.99
CA VAL A 554 7.98 -5.27 -15.02
C VAL A 554 8.68 -4.30 -15.96
N SER A 555 8.52 -4.53 -17.27
CA SER A 555 9.10 -3.67 -18.29
C SER A 555 8.58 -2.23 -18.21
N ARG A 556 9.41 -1.27 -18.64
CA ARG A 556 9.07 0.16 -18.56
C ARG A 556 7.94 0.58 -19.49
N ASP A 557 7.66 -0.20 -20.53
CA ASP A 557 6.49 -0.03 -21.39
C ASP A 557 5.21 -0.66 -20.81
N ASN A 558 5.29 -1.29 -19.63
CA ASN A 558 4.22 -2.04 -18.95
C ASN A 558 3.62 -3.19 -19.78
N ILE A 559 4.38 -3.73 -20.73
CA ILE A 559 4.01 -4.93 -21.50
C ILE A 559 4.57 -6.16 -20.78
N PHE A 560 3.69 -7.02 -20.27
CA PHE A 560 4.08 -8.18 -19.47
C PHE A 560 5.11 -9.07 -20.19
N GLU A 561 4.94 -9.32 -21.49
CA GLU A 561 5.83 -10.16 -22.29
C GLU A 561 7.24 -9.60 -22.47
N HIS A 562 7.42 -8.28 -22.31
CA HIS A 562 8.72 -7.61 -22.39
C HIS A 562 9.42 -7.52 -21.01
N SER A 563 8.78 -8.03 -19.96
CA SER A 563 9.30 -8.00 -18.59
C SER A 563 10.45 -9.00 -18.41
N ARG A 564 11.17 -8.90 -17.30
CA ARG A 564 12.35 -9.72 -17.02
C ARG A 564 12.11 -10.56 -15.76
N LEU A 565 12.28 -11.88 -15.87
CA LEU A 565 12.26 -12.81 -14.74
C LEU A 565 13.62 -13.50 -14.63
N ILE A 566 14.24 -13.45 -13.45
CA ILE A 566 15.51 -14.13 -13.18
C ILE A 566 15.45 -14.98 -11.91
N ASP A 567 16.30 -16.00 -11.86
CA ASP A 567 16.68 -16.68 -10.61
C ASP A 567 17.71 -15.82 -9.85
N ARG A 568 17.41 -15.47 -8.59
CA ARG A 568 18.24 -14.54 -7.78
C ARG A 568 19.63 -15.09 -7.49
N LYS A 569 19.78 -16.41 -7.37
CA LYS A 569 21.06 -17.03 -6.97
C LYS A 569 21.99 -17.21 -8.16
N THR A 570 21.45 -17.70 -9.27
CA THR A 570 22.22 -18.03 -10.48
C THR A 570 22.28 -16.89 -11.48
N ARG A 571 21.45 -15.85 -11.30
CA ARG A 571 21.28 -14.72 -12.22
C ARG A 571 20.85 -15.13 -13.65
N LYS A 572 20.35 -16.36 -13.82
CA LYS A 572 19.86 -16.86 -15.11
C LYS A 572 18.43 -16.39 -15.36
N GLU A 573 18.16 -16.00 -16.60
CA GLU A 573 16.80 -15.68 -17.06
C GLU A 573 15.88 -16.90 -17.01
N ARG A 574 14.60 -16.63 -16.75
CA ARG A 574 13.52 -17.62 -16.72
C ARG A 574 12.37 -17.18 -17.64
N PRO A 575 11.55 -18.11 -18.12
CA PRO A 575 10.35 -17.76 -18.91
C PRO A 575 9.42 -16.82 -18.15
N VAL A 576 9.18 -15.62 -18.70
CA VAL A 576 8.34 -14.57 -18.11
C VAL A 576 6.93 -15.04 -17.75
N LYS A 577 6.37 -15.99 -18.50
CA LYS A 577 5.04 -16.58 -18.23
C LYS A 577 4.92 -17.19 -16.82
N GLU A 578 6.02 -17.64 -16.21
CA GLU A 578 6.04 -18.16 -14.84
C GLU A 578 5.74 -17.09 -13.78
N ALA A 579 5.86 -15.80 -14.13
CA ALA A 579 5.59 -14.67 -13.24
C ALA A 579 4.11 -14.26 -13.20
N ALA A 580 3.26 -14.76 -14.10
CA ALA A 580 1.92 -14.23 -14.35
C ALA A 580 1.05 -14.13 -13.08
N THR A 581 0.98 -15.21 -12.30
CA THR A 581 0.18 -15.25 -11.06
C THR A 581 0.67 -14.26 -10.01
N LEU A 582 1.99 -14.18 -9.78
CA LEU A 582 2.55 -13.25 -8.80
C LEU A 582 2.49 -11.79 -9.28
N TYR A 583 2.61 -11.55 -10.58
CA TYR A 583 2.41 -10.22 -11.18
C TYR A 583 0.98 -9.70 -10.95
N GLN A 584 -0.03 -10.54 -11.18
CA GLN A 584 -1.43 -10.22 -10.89
C GLN A 584 -1.63 -9.97 -9.39
N ARG A 585 -1.08 -10.85 -8.54
CA ARG A 585 -1.17 -10.71 -7.08
C ARG A 585 -0.55 -9.41 -6.59
N ALA A 586 0.64 -9.05 -7.08
CA ALA A 586 1.32 -7.81 -6.73
C ALA A 586 0.49 -6.58 -7.12
N THR A 587 0.01 -6.54 -8.36
CA THR A 587 -0.80 -5.42 -8.89
C THR A 587 -2.08 -5.22 -8.08
N LEU A 588 -2.84 -6.30 -7.87
CA LEU A 588 -4.12 -6.26 -7.16
C LEU A 588 -3.93 -5.96 -5.68
N THR A 589 -2.88 -6.46 -5.03
CA THR A 589 -2.57 -6.16 -3.62
C THR A 589 -2.32 -4.68 -3.43
N LEU A 590 -1.47 -4.08 -4.28
CA LEU A 590 -1.14 -2.66 -4.20
C LEU A 590 -2.36 -1.77 -4.53
N ASP A 591 -3.18 -2.17 -5.50
CA ASP A 591 -4.42 -1.44 -5.82
C ASP A 591 -5.50 -1.58 -4.74
N TYR A 592 -5.55 -2.73 -4.04
CA TYR A 592 -6.42 -2.93 -2.89
C TYR A 592 -5.96 -2.07 -1.71
N ALA A 593 -4.68 -2.14 -1.34
CA ALA A 593 -4.07 -1.31 -0.29
C ALA A 593 -4.33 0.18 -0.53
N TYR A 594 -4.05 0.67 -1.74
CA TYR A 594 -4.28 2.06 -2.10
C TYR A 594 -5.74 2.48 -1.95
N ARG A 595 -6.70 1.64 -2.36
CA ARG A 595 -8.14 1.94 -2.24
C ARG A 595 -8.59 1.98 -0.79
N LEU A 596 -8.19 1.00 0.03
CA LEU A 596 -8.48 1.00 1.46
C LEU A 596 -7.98 2.28 2.13
N MET A 597 -6.75 2.67 1.82
CA MET A 597 -6.13 3.88 2.35
C MET A 597 -6.85 5.15 1.87
N ARG A 598 -6.99 5.34 0.55
CA ARG A 598 -7.60 6.52 -0.05
C ARG A 598 -9.03 6.75 0.43
N ASP A 599 -9.81 5.67 0.56
CA ASP A 599 -11.23 5.74 0.89
C ASP A 599 -11.49 5.68 2.40
N ASN A 600 -10.44 5.68 3.23
CA ASN A 600 -10.52 5.57 4.69
C ASN A 600 -11.25 4.30 5.16
N ARG A 601 -10.96 3.18 4.50
CA ARG A 601 -11.59 1.86 4.67
C ARG A 601 -10.64 0.80 5.23
N LEU A 602 -9.57 1.20 5.92
CA LEU A 602 -8.63 0.25 6.51
C LEU A 602 -9.31 -0.78 7.43
N MET A 603 -10.37 -0.37 8.12
CA MET A 603 -11.10 -1.24 9.06
C MET A 603 -11.82 -2.41 8.38
N ASP A 604 -12.08 -2.34 7.06
CA ASP A 604 -12.58 -3.45 6.27
C ASP A 604 -11.65 -4.70 6.32
N LEU A 605 -10.40 -4.54 6.78
CA LEU A 605 -9.46 -5.65 7.03
C LEU A 605 -9.77 -6.44 8.31
N ILE A 606 -10.54 -5.87 9.24
CA ILE A 606 -10.81 -6.48 10.55
C ILE A 606 -12.30 -6.64 10.85
N GLU A 607 -13.16 -5.81 10.27
CA GLU A 607 -14.61 -5.82 10.49
C GLU A 607 -15.31 -7.06 9.90
N SER A 608 -14.58 -7.95 9.21
CA SER A 608 -15.07 -9.26 8.76
C SER A 608 -14.95 -10.35 9.83
N LYS A 609 -14.34 -10.08 11.00
CA LYS A 609 -14.27 -11.00 12.14
C LYS A 609 -15.22 -10.54 13.26
N ASN A 610 -16.38 -11.20 13.35
CA ASN A 610 -17.33 -11.20 14.47
C ASN A 610 -18.08 -9.88 14.78
N ASP A 611 -19.22 -9.70 14.12
CA ASP A 611 -20.57 -9.74 14.73
C ASP A 611 -20.90 -8.83 15.93
N ASP A 612 -20.95 -7.51 15.70
CA ASP A 612 -21.93 -6.65 16.37
C ASP A 612 -23.26 -6.72 15.59
N LEU A 613 -23.87 -7.91 15.55
CA LEU A 613 -25.17 -8.07 14.92
C LEU A 613 -26.22 -7.22 15.65
N PRO A 614 -27.12 -6.53 14.92
CA PRO A 614 -28.20 -5.77 15.52
C PRO A 614 -28.99 -6.63 16.51
N GLN A 615 -29.14 -6.15 17.75
CA GLN A 615 -29.92 -6.84 18.79
C GLN A 615 -31.43 -6.59 18.59
N GLU A 616 -31.93 -6.78 17.37
CA GLU A 616 -33.33 -6.58 17.03
C GLU A 616 -34.20 -7.68 17.66
N LYS A 617 -35.40 -7.29 18.09
CA LYS A 617 -36.40 -8.23 18.63
C LYS A 617 -37.25 -8.88 17.55
N THR A 618 -37.07 -8.47 16.30
CA THR A 618 -37.84 -8.94 15.14
C THR A 618 -36.89 -9.27 13.99
N ILE A 619 -37.18 -10.35 13.27
CA ILE A 619 -36.57 -10.71 11.98
C ILE A 619 -37.70 -10.69 10.96
N MET A 620 -37.58 -9.87 9.91
CA MET A 620 -38.66 -9.69 8.93
C MET A 620 -38.73 -10.89 7.99
N HIS A 621 -39.75 -11.73 8.13
CA HIS A 621 -39.94 -12.95 7.35
C HIS A 621 -40.34 -12.63 5.90
N GLY A 622 -39.66 -13.27 4.94
CA GLY A 622 -39.83 -13.07 3.49
C GLY A 622 -39.74 -11.62 3.04
N GLY A 623 -38.85 -10.84 3.67
CA GLY A 623 -38.65 -9.40 3.43
C GLY A 623 -39.65 -8.48 4.12
N GLY A 624 -40.72 -9.02 4.72
CA GLY A 624 -41.80 -8.26 5.38
C GLY A 624 -43.10 -8.14 4.57
N GLU A 625 -44.06 -7.44 5.15
CA GLU A 625 -45.42 -7.28 4.59
C GLU A 625 -45.52 -6.15 3.56
N LEU A 626 -46.22 -6.42 2.44
CA LEU A 626 -46.65 -5.45 1.43
C LEU A 626 -48.17 -5.52 1.23
N ASP A 627 -48.88 -4.43 1.53
CA ASP A 627 -50.34 -4.33 1.36
C ASP A 627 -51.09 -5.59 1.85
N THR A 628 -50.82 -6.03 3.10
CA THR A 628 -51.34 -7.24 3.74
C THR A 628 -50.87 -8.59 3.16
N ASN A 629 -50.01 -8.57 2.14
CA ASN A 629 -49.37 -9.77 1.61
C ASN A 629 -48.05 -10.04 2.34
N VAL A 630 -47.83 -11.31 2.66
CA VAL A 630 -46.68 -11.78 3.44
C VAL A 630 -45.88 -12.80 2.64
N VAL A 631 -44.62 -13.00 3.00
CA VAL A 631 -43.69 -13.94 2.31
C VAL A 631 -43.57 -13.61 0.82
N THR A 632 -43.50 -12.31 0.51
CA THR A 632 -43.44 -11.82 -0.86
C THR A 632 -42.05 -12.08 -1.48
N ASN A 633 -41.00 -12.00 -0.67
CA ASN A 633 -39.60 -12.08 -1.10
C ASN A 633 -39.25 -11.05 -2.20
N MET A 634 -39.95 -9.92 -2.21
CA MET A 634 -39.77 -8.83 -3.17
C MET A 634 -38.78 -7.79 -2.64
N MET A 635 -38.10 -7.09 -3.56
CA MET A 635 -37.18 -6.01 -3.20
C MET A 635 -37.91 -4.86 -2.51
N THR A 636 -39.12 -4.55 -2.98
CA THR A 636 -39.99 -3.54 -2.36
C THR A 636 -40.31 -3.86 -0.89
N ALA A 637 -40.41 -5.13 -0.51
CA ALA A 637 -40.64 -5.53 0.88
C ALA A 637 -39.40 -5.24 1.74
N VAL A 638 -38.22 -5.63 1.24
CA VAL A 638 -36.91 -5.37 1.88
C VAL A 638 -36.71 -3.87 2.13
N GLU A 639 -36.95 -3.05 1.11
CA GLU A 639 -36.82 -1.59 1.19
C GLU A 639 -37.82 -0.97 2.18
N ASN A 640 -39.07 -1.43 2.17
CA ASN A 640 -40.08 -0.96 3.11
C ASN A 640 -39.76 -1.34 4.56
N SER A 641 -39.29 -2.57 4.79
CA SER A 641 -38.82 -3.03 6.10
C SER A 641 -37.63 -2.19 6.58
N TYR A 642 -36.66 -1.92 5.71
CA TYR A 642 -35.52 -1.07 6.02
C TYR A 642 -35.93 0.37 6.39
N ALA A 643 -36.84 0.96 5.61
CA ALA A 643 -37.38 2.30 5.84
C ALA A 643 -38.15 2.40 7.17
N ARG A 644 -38.71 1.30 7.66
CA ARG A 644 -39.35 1.18 9.00
C ARG A 644 -38.35 0.93 10.13
N GLY A 645 -37.05 0.97 9.85
CA GLY A 645 -35.99 0.85 10.85
C GLY A 645 -35.55 -0.58 11.14
N LYS A 646 -35.99 -1.57 10.37
CA LYS A 646 -35.56 -2.97 10.52
C LYS A 646 -34.21 -3.19 9.84
N ARG A 647 -33.38 -4.05 10.43
CA ARG A 647 -32.01 -4.34 9.94
C ARG A 647 -31.77 -5.82 9.71
N ILE A 648 -32.60 -6.70 10.27
CA ILE A 648 -32.52 -8.14 10.01
C ILE A 648 -33.76 -8.61 9.26
N MET A 649 -33.55 -9.20 8.09
CA MET A 649 -34.61 -9.67 7.21
C MET A 649 -34.27 -11.08 6.72
N GLU A 650 -35.25 -11.96 6.73
CA GLU A 650 -35.14 -13.29 6.14
C GLU A 650 -35.68 -13.26 4.72
N ILE A 651 -34.95 -13.90 3.80
CA ILE A 651 -35.34 -14.02 2.40
C ILE A 651 -35.24 -15.50 2.01
N ASP A 652 -36.34 -16.02 1.45
CA ASP A 652 -36.33 -17.30 0.77
C ASP A 652 -35.67 -17.14 -0.61
N PHE A 653 -34.69 -17.99 -0.90
CA PHE A 653 -34.06 -18.03 -2.23
C PHE A 653 -34.41 -19.31 -2.98
N SER A 654 -34.68 -19.16 -4.28
CA SER A 654 -34.82 -20.26 -5.22
C SER A 654 -33.90 -20.09 -6.42
N LYS A 655 -33.40 -21.20 -6.95
CA LYS A 655 -32.49 -21.23 -8.10
C LYS A 655 -33.27 -21.30 -9.42
N THR A 656 -32.88 -20.48 -10.39
CA THR A 656 -33.43 -20.45 -11.76
C THR A 656 -32.80 -21.53 -12.66
N THR A 657 -33.36 -21.77 -13.84
CA THR A 657 -32.85 -22.80 -14.79
C THR A 657 -31.44 -22.51 -15.30
N ASP A 658 -31.04 -21.24 -15.33
CA ASP A 658 -29.72 -20.73 -15.71
C ASP A 658 -28.78 -20.49 -14.51
N GLY A 659 -29.19 -20.90 -13.30
CA GLY A 659 -28.32 -20.98 -12.13
C GLY A 659 -28.16 -19.70 -11.31
N HIS A 660 -29.03 -18.70 -11.53
CA HIS A 660 -29.13 -17.52 -10.68
C HIS A 660 -30.05 -17.77 -9.48
N TYR A 661 -29.98 -16.91 -8.46
CA TYR A 661 -30.82 -17.00 -7.26
C TYR A 661 -31.75 -15.80 -7.18
N ILE A 662 -33.04 -16.09 -7.03
CA ILE A 662 -34.13 -15.10 -6.97
C ILE A 662 -34.85 -15.21 -5.62
N GLY A 663 -35.45 -14.11 -5.18
CA GLY A 663 -36.32 -14.07 -4.01
C GLY A 663 -37.63 -14.79 -4.30
N LEU A 664 -37.75 -16.01 -3.79
CA LEU A 664 -38.92 -16.86 -3.99
C LEU A 664 -38.90 -18.01 -2.98
N HIS A 665 -40.05 -18.27 -2.33
CA HIS A 665 -40.23 -19.36 -1.37
C HIS A 665 -39.89 -20.74 -1.93
N GLY A 666 -40.24 -20.98 -3.20
CA GLY A 666 -39.96 -22.21 -3.92
C GLY A 666 -40.68 -22.29 -5.25
N TRP A 667 -40.25 -23.20 -6.12
CA TRP A 667 -41.01 -23.62 -7.30
C TRP A 667 -42.13 -24.61 -6.91
N ASP A 668 -42.95 -24.22 -5.93
CA ASP A 668 -44.04 -25.01 -5.34
C ASP A 668 -45.44 -24.50 -5.74
N GLY A 669 -45.49 -23.50 -6.63
CA GLY A 669 -46.71 -22.76 -6.97
C GLY A 669 -46.82 -21.39 -6.29
N SER A 670 -45.96 -21.07 -5.32
CA SER A 670 -45.99 -19.77 -4.62
C SER A 670 -45.83 -18.56 -5.56
N ILE A 671 -45.08 -18.71 -6.65
CA ILE A 671 -44.88 -17.66 -7.66
C ILE A 671 -46.20 -17.21 -8.33
N GLU A 672 -47.21 -18.09 -8.43
CA GLU A 672 -48.50 -17.77 -9.07
C GLU A 672 -49.28 -16.70 -8.30
N ARG A 673 -48.98 -16.51 -7.01
CA ARG A 673 -49.64 -15.52 -6.16
C ARG A 673 -49.42 -14.09 -6.63
N TYR A 674 -48.23 -13.82 -7.17
CA TYR A 674 -47.75 -12.49 -7.53
C TYR A 674 -47.53 -12.33 -9.04
N PHE A 675 -47.46 -13.44 -9.78
CA PHE A 675 -47.22 -13.44 -11.23
C PHE A 675 -48.35 -14.16 -11.98
N PRO A 676 -49.37 -13.42 -12.46
CA PRO A 676 -50.49 -14.01 -13.21
C PRO A 676 -50.05 -14.78 -14.46
N GLN A 677 -48.90 -14.42 -15.05
CA GLN A 677 -48.30 -15.11 -16.20
C GLN A 677 -47.89 -16.56 -15.88
N ARG A 678 -47.82 -16.92 -14.60
CA ARG A 678 -47.43 -18.24 -14.11
C ARG A 678 -48.60 -19.11 -13.66
N GLU A 679 -49.86 -18.66 -13.79
CA GLU A 679 -51.03 -19.43 -13.38
C GLU A 679 -51.02 -20.85 -13.99
N GLY A 680 -51.04 -21.88 -13.13
CA GLY A 680 -50.98 -23.29 -13.53
C GLY A 680 -49.59 -23.79 -13.96
N LYS A 681 -48.54 -22.96 -13.86
CA LYS A 681 -47.14 -23.29 -14.24
C LYS A 681 -46.13 -22.97 -13.12
N GLY A 682 -46.58 -22.66 -11.90
CA GLY A 682 -45.71 -22.18 -10.82
C GLY A 682 -44.71 -23.22 -10.27
N GLN A 683 -44.81 -24.47 -10.72
CA GLN A 683 -43.87 -25.54 -10.37
C GLN A 683 -42.73 -25.71 -11.38
N GLU A 684 -42.80 -25.08 -12.56
CA GLU A 684 -41.76 -25.15 -13.58
C GLU A 684 -40.74 -24.01 -13.35
N PRO A 685 -39.47 -24.29 -13.02
CA PRO A 685 -38.46 -23.25 -12.93
C PRO A 685 -38.26 -22.54 -14.27
N ILE A 686 -38.00 -21.23 -14.23
CA ILE A 686 -37.71 -20.39 -15.40
C ILE A 686 -36.31 -19.80 -15.33
N SER A 687 -35.87 -19.17 -16.42
CA SER A 687 -34.60 -18.43 -16.45
C SER A 687 -34.69 -17.14 -15.64
N HIS A 688 -33.53 -16.59 -15.26
CA HIS A 688 -33.44 -15.32 -14.57
C HIS A 688 -33.99 -14.16 -15.42
N GLU A 689 -33.67 -14.14 -16.72
CA GLU A 689 -34.16 -13.12 -17.65
C GLU A 689 -35.69 -13.15 -17.76
N GLU A 690 -36.27 -14.35 -17.85
CA GLU A 690 -37.74 -14.50 -17.85
C GLU A 690 -38.34 -14.00 -16.56
N PHE A 691 -37.77 -14.36 -15.40
CA PHE A 691 -38.25 -13.89 -14.11
C PHE A 691 -38.22 -12.37 -14.04
N MET A 692 -37.07 -11.75 -14.32
CA MET A 692 -36.90 -10.30 -14.23
C MET A 692 -37.77 -9.51 -15.24
N ALA A 693 -38.24 -10.14 -16.30
CA ALA A 693 -39.13 -9.53 -17.30
C ALA A 693 -40.63 -9.68 -16.99
N MET A 694 -41.03 -10.49 -16.00
CA MET A 694 -42.45 -10.65 -15.66
C MET A 694 -43.04 -9.39 -15.01
N GLU A 695 -44.31 -9.12 -15.32
CA GLU A 695 -45.06 -8.07 -14.63
C GLU A 695 -45.69 -8.64 -13.36
N GLU A 696 -45.16 -8.21 -12.21
CA GLU A 696 -45.76 -8.52 -10.92
C GLU A 696 -47.14 -7.82 -10.80
N LYS A 697 -48.12 -8.52 -10.22
CA LYS A 697 -49.54 -8.13 -10.16
C LYS A 697 -49.80 -6.75 -9.54
N HIS A 698 -48.98 -6.34 -8.59
CA HIS A 698 -49.09 -5.11 -7.81
C HIS A 698 -48.06 -4.04 -8.20
N GLY A 699 -47.17 -4.34 -9.15
CA GLY A 699 -46.10 -3.45 -9.59
C GLY A 699 -44.91 -3.38 -8.63
N TRP A 700 -44.75 -4.36 -7.75
CA TRP A 700 -43.61 -4.44 -6.85
C TRP A 700 -42.35 -4.91 -7.57
N GLN A 701 -41.20 -4.44 -7.09
CA GLN A 701 -39.92 -4.81 -7.65
C GLN A 701 -39.53 -6.21 -7.21
N GLN A 702 -39.26 -7.06 -8.19
CA GLN A 702 -38.76 -8.42 -8.03
C GLN A 702 -37.36 -8.41 -7.42
N LEU A 703 -37.02 -9.43 -6.64
CA LEU A 703 -35.72 -9.57 -6.00
C LEU A 703 -34.89 -10.65 -6.69
N ASP A 704 -33.65 -10.30 -7.03
CA ASP A 704 -32.58 -11.28 -7.23
C ASP A 704 -31.40 -10.99 -6.31
N LEU A 705 -30.59 -12.02 -6.08
CA LEU A 705 -29.47 -11.95 -5.15
C LEU A 705 -28.46 -10.86 -5.53
N TYR A 706 -28.24 -10.60 -6.83
CA TYR A 706 -27.26 -9.60 -7.25
C TYR A 706 -27.73 -8.19 -6.91
N HIS A 707 -28.98 -7.85 -7.21
CA HIS A 707 -29.56 -6.56 -6.82
C HIS A 707 -29.66 -6.39 -5.30
N LEU A 708 -30.00 -7.46 -4.58
CA LEU A 708 -29.99 -7.42 -3.11
C LEU A 708 -28.58 -7.10 -2.58
N VAL A 709 -27.54 -7.73 -3.11
CA VAL A 709 -26.15 -7.47 -2.69
C VAL A 709 -25.73 -6.04 -2.99
N LEU A 710 -26.06 -5.51 -4.18
CA LEU A 710 -25.77 -4.11 -4.51
C LEU A 710 -26.49 -3.15 -3.57
N TRP A 711 -27.76 -3.41 -3.28
CA TRP A 711 -28.50 -2.60 -2.32
C TRP A 711 -27.92 -2.71 -0.91
N MET A 712 -27.50 -3.90 -0.48
CA MET A 712 -26.80 -4.06 0.79
C MET A 712 -25.47 -3.28 0.82
N GLU A 713 -24.75 -3.11 -0.29
CA GLU A 713 -23.53 -2.27 -0.34
C GLU A 713 -23.81 -0.82 0.05
N GLU A 714 -24.99 -0.30 -0.30
CA GLU A 714 -25.44 1.04 0.06
C GLU A 714 -26.02 1.13 1.49
N HIS A 715 -26.33 -0.02 2.10
CA HIS A 715 -26.95 -0.15 3.41
C HIS A 715 -26.09 -1.02 4.34
N PRO A 716 -24.97 -0.48 4.89
CA PRO A 716 -23.96 -1.25 5.61
C PRO A 716 -24.49 -1.92 6.88
N ASP A 717 -25.58 -1.42 7.46
CA ASP A 717 -26.19 -1.88 8.70
C ASP A 717 -27.24 -3.00 8.51
N VAL A 718 -27.47 -3.50 7.29
CA VAL A 718 -28.45 -4.55 7.00
C VAL A 718 -27.83 -5.95 6.93
N TYR A 719 -28.58 -6.92 7.45
CA TYR A 719 -28.24 -8.33 7.51
C TYR A 719 -29.37 -9.20 6.95
N ILE A 720 -29.00 -10.20 6.15
CA ILE A 720 -29.95 -11.11 5.50
C ILE A 720 -29.81 -12.51 6.08
N VAL A 721 -30.88 -13.01 6.69
CA VAL A 721 -31.02 -14.41 7.05
C VAL A 721 -31.44 -15.17 5.79
N THR A 722 -30.71 -16.23 5.43
CA THR A 722 -31.00 -16.99 4.20
C THR A 722 -31.84 -18.21 4.52
N ASP A 723 -33.07 -18.29 4.00
CA ASP A 723 -33.88 -19.51 4.01
C ASP A 723 -33.76 -20.20 2.65
N ILE A 724 -33.07 -21.35 2.61
CA ILE A 724 -32.95 -22.13 1.39
C ILE A 724 -33.05 -23.63 1.70
N LYS A 725 -34.20 -24.20 1.33
CA LYS A 725 -34.60 -25.55 1.75
C LYS A 725 -33.88 -26.66 0.98
N LYS A 726 -33.34 -26.37 -0.21
CA LYS A 726 -32.60 -27.31 -1.06
C LYS A 726 -31.27 -26.68 -1.48
N ASP A 727 -30.21 -27.48 -1.50
CA ASP A 727 -28.88 -27.05 -1.97
C ASP A 727 -28.30 -25.87 -1.16
N ASN A 728 -28.59 -25.80 0.14
CA ASN A 728 -28.15 -24.73 1.04
C ASN A 728 -26.63 -24.48 0.95
N ILE A 729 -25.83 -25.52 1.08
CA ILE A 729 -24.37 -25.41 0.99
C ILE A 729 -23.92 -24.97 -0.40
N GLU A 730 -24.63 -25.33 -1.46
CA GLU A 730 -24.33 -24.85 -2.82
C GLU A 730 -24.56 -23.33 -2.92
N PHE A 731 -25.66 -22.84 -2.37
CA PHE A 731 -25.97 -21.41 -2.30
C PHE A 731 -24.97 -20.64 -1.44
N LEU A 732 -24.63 -21.15 -0.26
CA LEU A 732 -23.59 -20.56 0.59
C LEU A 732 -22.23 -20.55 -0.13
N SER A 733 -21.91 -21.61 -0.86
CA SER A 733 -20.73 -21.67 -1.71
C SER A 733 -20.78 -20.62 -2.82
N TYR A 734 -21.94 -20.41 -3.43
CA TYR A 734 -22.16 -19.35 -4.43
C TYR A 734 -21.94 -17.96 -3.83
N ILE A 735 -22.51 -17.65 -2.66
CA ILE A 735 -22.27 -16.38 -1.96
C ILE A 735 -20.78 -16.26 -1.59
N ALA A 736 -20.17 -17.31 -1.06
CA ALA A 736 -18.77 -17.28 -0.68
C ALA A 736 -17.84 -17.07 -1.89
N GLN A 737 -18.21 -17.56 -3.07
CA GLN A 737 -17.43 -17.40 -4.29
C GLN A 737 -17.63 -16.03 -4.96
N ASN A 738 -18.88 -15.57 -5.06
CA ASN A 738 -19.24 -14.39 -5.84
C ASN A 738 -19.34 -13.10 -5.01
N PHE A 739 -19.65 -13.21 -3.72
CA PHE A 739 -19.91 -12.10 -2.80
C PHE A 739 -19.12 -12.24 -1.49
N ALA A 740 -17.83 -12.58 -1.58
CA ALA A 740 -17.00 -12.87 -0.40
C ALA A 740 -16.99 -11.75 0.67
N GLY A 741 -17.09 -10.47 0.26
CA GLY A 741 -17.17 -9.33 1.18
C GLY A 741 -18.49 -9.21 1.95
N MET A 742 -19.49 -10.04 1.62
CA MET A 742 -20.82 -10.06 2.24
C MET A 742 -21.03 -11.21 3.20
N ARG A 743 -20.06 -12.13 3.36
CA ARG A 743 -20.23 -13.33 4.21
C ARG A 743 -20.60 -13.02 5.66
N GLY A 744 -20.12 -11.90 6.21
CA GLY A 744 -20.47 -11.45 7.56
C GLY A 744 -21.89 -10.89 7.67
N ARG A 745 -22.51 -10.51 6.54
CA ARG A 745 -23.84 -9.89 6.48
C ARG A 745 -24.95 -10.82 6.00
N PHE A 746 -24.58 -11.99 5.48
CA PHE A 746 -25.49 -13.12 5.31
C PHE A 746 -25.38 -14.03 6.52
N ILE A 747 -26.53 -14.40 7.09
CA ILE A 747 -26.66 -15.27 8.26
C ILE A 747 -27.31 -16.57 7.80
N PRO A 748 -26.52 -17.63 7.53
CA PRO A 748 -27.09 -18.88 7.05
C PRO A 748 -27.97 -19.56 8.08
N GLN A 749 -29.14 -20.00 7.65
CA GLN A 749 -29.87 -21.05 8.35
C GLN A 749 -29.35 -22.41 7.89
N ILE A 750 -28.98 -23.26 8.85
CA ILE A 750 -28.64 -24.67 8.60
C ILE A 750 -29.76 -25.56 9.12
N TYR A 751 -29.99 -26.68 8.43
CA TYR A 751 -31.08 -27.62 8.77
C TYR A 751 -30.56 -28.94 9.32
N ARG A 752 -29.27 -29.25 9.07
CA ARG A 752 -28.58 -30.43 9.59
C ARG A 752 -27.26 -30.02 10.26
N ARG A 753 -26.81 -30.81 11.24
CA ARG A 753 -25.60 -30.52 12.02
C ARG A 753 -24.31 -30.55 11.17
N ASP A 754 -24.26 -31.40 10.14
CA ASP A 754 -23.13 -31.50 9.21
C ASP A 754 -22.95 -30.25 8.33
N GLU A 755 -24.02 -29.48 8.11
CA GLU A 755 -23.97 -28.21 7.37
C GLU A 755 -23.20 -27.12 8.13
N TYR A 756 -23.07 -27.23 9.46
CA TYR A 756 -22.35 -26.25 10.26
C TYR A 756 -20.88 -26.16 9.86
N ASP A 757 -20.17 -27.28 9.87
CA ASP A 757 -18.74 -27.29 9.53
C ASP A 757 -18.52 -26.86 8.08
N GLN A 758 -19.45 -27.21 7.18
CA GLN A 758 -19.43 -26.79 5.79
C GLN A 758 -19.62 -25.28 5.64
N ALA A 759 -20.60 -24.68 6.33
CA ALA A 759 -20.82 -23.24 6.34
C ALA A 759 -19.64 -22.48 7.00
N ARG A 760 -19.08 -23.01 8.09
CA ARG A 760 -17.88 -22.46 8.74
C ARG A 760 -16.67 -22.51 7.80
N ALA A 761 -16.48 -23.61 7.08
CA ALA A 761 -15.41 -23.76 6.10
C ALA A 761 -15.54 -22.79 4.92
N LEU A 762 -16.76 -22.39 4.57
CA LEU A 762 -17.06 -21.36 3.57
C LEU A 762 -16.88 -19.92 4.10
N GLY A 763 -16.56 -19.75 5.38
CA GLY A 763 -16.28 -18.45 6.00
C GLY A 763 -17.49 -17.73 6.58
N PHE A 764 -18.61 -18.43 6.80
CA PHE A 764 -19.75 -17.86 7.51
C PHE A 764 -19.57 -18.06 9.01
N HIS A 765 -19.64 -16.97 9.78
CA HIS A 765 -19.46 -17.01 11.24
C HIS A 765 -20.79 -16.96 12.00
N ASN A 766 -21.74 -16.16 11.50
CA ASN A 766 -23.12 -16.07 12.00
C ASN A 766 -24.00 -17.17 11.44
N ILE A 767 -24.21 -18.24 12.19
CA ILE A 767 -25.04 -19.36 11.72
C ILE A 767 -26.23 -19.55 12.67
N ILE A 768 -27.43 -19.65 12.09
CA ILE A 768 -28.67 -20.00 12.80
C ILE A 768 -28.95 -21.49 12.57
N TYR A 769 -29.19 -22.23 13.65
CA TYR A 769 -29.64 -23.61 13.52
C TYR A 769 -31.18 -23.69 13.52
N THR A 770 -31.76 -24.24 12.45
CA THR A 770 -33.20 -24.21 12.18
C THR A 770 -33.87 -25.55 12.49
N LEU A 771 -34.83 -25.54 13.42
CA LEU A 771 -35.40 -26.77 13.97
C LEU A 771 -36.72 -27.22 13.37
N TYR A 772 -37.37 -26.48 12.47
CA TYR A 772 -38.70 -26.88 11.96
C TYR A 772 -38.63 -28.12 11.05
N GLN A 773 -37.50 -28.34 10.37
CA GLN A 773 -37.22 -29.52 9.53
C GLN A 773 -36.22 -30.50 10.17
N SER A 774 -35.60 -30.16 11.30
CA SER A 774 -34.68 -31.05 11.99
C SER A 774 -35.41 -32.24 12.64
N GLU A 775 -34.84 -33.44 12.47
CA GLU A 775 -35.23 -34.67 13.16
C GLU A 775 -34.58 -34.81 14.55
N ASP A 776 -33.67 -33.90 14.92
CA ASP A 776 -32.97 -33.95 16.20
C ASP A 776 -33.92 -33.72 17.38
N ASN A 777 -33.67 -34.45 18.47
CA ASN A 777 -34.39 -34.24 19.73
C ASN A 777 -33.76 -33.07 20.52
N VAL A 778 -34.49 -32.58 21.53
CA VAL A 778 -34.07 -31.39 22.30
C VAL A 778 -32.73 -31.55 23.02
N ASP A 779 -32.38 -32.76 23.47
CA ASP A 779 -31.14 -32.98 24.21
C ASP A 779 -29.94 -32.89 23.24
N ASP A 780 -30.06 -33.48 22.04
CA ASP A 780 -29.06 -33.39 20.97
C ASP A 780 -28.85 -31.95 20.49
N VAL A 781 -29.94 -31.18 20.37
CA VAL A 781 -29.85 -29.76 20.00
C VAL A 781 -29.14 -28.97 21.09
N ILE A 782 -29.48 -29.18 22.37
CA ILE A 782 -28.82 -28.47 23.49
C ILE A 782 -27.31 -28.77 23.50
N ASP A 783 -26.91 -30.02 23.29
CA ASP A 783 -25.50 -30.39 23.22
C ASP A 783 -24.80 -29.68 22.06
N PHE A 784 -25.39 -29.72 20.87
CA PHE A 784 -24.85 -29.05 19.68
C PHE A 784 -24.69 -27.54 19.89
N VAL A 785 -25.70 -26.89 20.48
CA VAL A 785 -25.73 -25.45 20.73
C VAL A 785 -24.69 -25.01 21.77
N ASN A 786 -24.39 -25.86 22.76
CA ASN A 786 -23.37 -25.57 23.77
C ASN A 786 -21.94 -25.83 23.27
N THR A 787 -21.78 -26.75 22.31
CA THR A 787 -20.47 -27.14 21.77
C THR A 787 -20.06 -26.32 20.54
N HIS A 788 -21.00 -25.65 19.87
CA HIS A 788 -20.73 -24.88 18.65
C HIS A 788 -21.07 -23.39 18.83
N PRO A 789 -20.22 -22.46 18.36
CA PRO A 789 -20.52 -21.04 18.38
C PRO A 789 -21.55 -20.68 17.29
N LEU A 790 -22.83 -20.96 17.56
CA LEU A 790 -23.97 -20.49 16.77
C LEU A 790 -24.35 -19.06 17.14
N TYR A 791 -24.89 -18.33 16.15
CA TYR A 791 -25.54 -17.03 16.36
C TYR A 791 -26.88 -17.21 17.09
N GLY A 792 -27.64 -18.24 16.73
CA GLY A 792 -28.86 -18.58 17.44
C GLY A 792 -29.49 -19.88 16.95
N VAL A 793 -30.64 -20.20 17.54
CA VAL A 793 -31.45 -21.36 17.20
C VAL A 793 -32.86 -20.90 16.92
N THR A 794 -33.44 -21.27 15.79
CA THR A 794 -34.83 -20.94 15.45
C THR A 794 -35.75 -22.14 15.56
N ILE A 795 -36.94 -21.94 16.14
CA ILE A 795 -37.93 -22.98 16.46
C ILE A 795 -39.36 -22.50 16.18
N SER A 796 -40.24 -23.40 15.75
CA SER A 796 -41.65 -23.06 15.56
C SER A 796 -42.38 -22.85 16.90
N ASP A 797 -43.34 -21.92 16.94
CA ASP A 797 -44.16 -21.67 18.15
C ASP A 797 -44.88 -22.94 18.65
N LYS A 798 -45.27 -23.82 17.72
CA LYS A 798 -45.87 -25.12 18.05
C LYS A 798 -44.90 -26.01 18.82
N LYS A 799 -43.64 -26.14 18.39
CA LYS A 799 -42.61 -26.92 19.10
C LYS A 799 -42.28 -26.24 20.43
N PHE A 800 -42.13 -24.92 20.45
CA PHE A 800 -41.84 -24.16 21.68
C PHE A 800 -42.92 -24.34 22.77
N LYS A 801 -44.21 -24.39 22.37
CA LYS A 801 -45.35 -24.61 23.28
C LYS A 801 -45.37 -25.99 23.94
N SER A 802 -44.67 -27.00 23.41
CA SER A 802 -44.66 -28.35 24.02
C SER A 802 -43.87 -28.43 25.34
N GLY A 803 -43.26 -27.32 25.76
CA GLY A 803 -42.68 -27.15 27.10
C GLY A 803 -41.23 -27.60 27.21
N ARG A 804 -40.89 -28.81 26.72
CA ARG A 804 -39.52 -29.35 26.83
C ARG A 804 -38.50 -28.50 26.05
N TRP A 805 -38.89 -27.92 24.92
CA TRP A 805 -38.02 -27.06 24.11
C TRP A 805 -37.67 -25.71 24.78
N LYS A 806 -38.37 -25.32 25.86
CA LYS A 806 -38.01 -24.13 26.63
C LYS A 806 -36.66 -24.27 27.35
N GLU A 807 -36.15 -25.48 27.49
CA GLU A 807 -34.80 -25.74 28.01
C GLU A 807 -33.71 -25.09 27.14
N LEU A 808 -33.96 -24.82 25.86
CA LEU A 808 -33.04 -24.07 24.99
C LEU A 808 -32.74 -22.67 25.55
N LEU A 809 -33.67 -22.03 26.26
CA LEU A 809 -33.46 -20.71 26.85
C LEU A 809 -32.41 -20.73 27.98
N LYS A 810 -32.06 -21.92 28.50
CA LYS A 810 -31.00 -22.08 29.49
C LYS A 810 -29.62 -22.19 28.84
N THR A 811 -29.56 -22.56 27.55
CA THR A 811 -28.36 -22.39 26.75
C THR A 811 -28.19 -20.88 26.59
N LYS A 812 -27.02 -20.32 26.89
CA LYS A 812 -26.78 -18.85 26.84
C LYS A 812 -26.79 -18.29 25.39
N LYS A 813 -27.47 -18.98 24.47
CA LYS A 813 -27.54 -18.72 23.04
C LYS A 813 -28.89 -18.11 22.68
N PRO A 814 -28.93 -17.17 21.73
CA PRO A 814 -30.17 -16.60 21.26
C PRO A 814 -31.14 -17.67 20.73
N VAL A 815 -32.39 -17.61 21.19
CA VAL A 815 -33.47 -18.44 20.68
C VAL A 815 -34.44 -17.55 19.93
N PHE A 816 -34.78 -17.96 18.71
CA PHE A 816 -35.69 -17.28 17.82
C PHE A 816 -36.95 -18.12 17.61
N VAL A 817 -38.12 -17.48 17.52
CA VAL A 817 -39.39 -18.19 17.31
C VAL A 817 -40.06 -17.68 16.05
N HIS A 818 -40.49 -18.62 15.19
CA HIS A 818 -41.12 -18.30 13.91
C HIS A 818 -42.51 -18.98 13.74
N THR A 819 -43.48 -18.39 13.04
CA THR A 819 -43.62 -16.96 12.67
C THR A 819 -44.74 -16.36 13.54
N ILE A 820 -44.53 -15.16 14.09
CA ILE A 820 -45.43 -14.52 15.06
C ILE A 820 -45.83 -13.13 14.55
N ASN A 821 -47.12 -12.97 14.23
CA ASN A 821 -47.70 -11.67 13.84
C ASN A 821 -48.71 -11.13 14.87
N ASP A 822 -48.97 -11.90 15.94
CA ASP A 822 -49.80 -11.45 17.06
C ASP A 822 -48.92 -10.75 18.10
N GLU A 823 -49.14 -9.44 18.30
CA GLU A 823 -48.33 -8.60 19.19
C GLU A 823 -48.33 -9.12 20.64
N LYS A 824 -49.47 -9.62 21.11
CA LYS A 824 -49.58 -10.19 22.45
C LYS A 824 -48.70 -11.43 22.59
N ARG A 825 -48.76 -12.35 21.63
CA ARG A 825 -47.94 -13.55 21.60
C ARG A 825 -46.46 -13.22 21.46
N ALA A 826 -46.11 -12.23 20.63
CA ALA A 826 -44.74 -11.74 20.48
C ALA A 826 -44.18 -11.29 21.83
N LYS A 827 -44.93 -10.42 22.53
CA LYS A 827 -44.55 -9.95 23.87
C LYS A 827 -44.41 -11.09 24.86
N GLU A 828 -45.37 -12.02 24.90
CA GLU A 828 -45.30 -13.20 25.77
C GLU A 828 -44.02 -14.04 25.55
N LEU A 829 -43.58 -14.19 24.31
CA LEU A 829 -42.38 -14.96 23.97
C LEU A 829 -41.11 -14.21 24.40
N LEU A 830 -41.03 -12.91 24.08
CA LEU A 830 -39.90 -12.06 24.48
C LEU A 830 -39.75 -11.99 26.01
N ASP A 831 -40.87 -11.86 26.74
CA ASP A 831 -40.89 -11.85 28.21
C ASP A 831 -40.46 -13.21 28.81
N GLN A 832 -40.64 -14.31 28.07
CA GLN A 832 -40.15 -15.64 28.45
C GLN A 832 -38.64 -15.83 28.21
N GLY A 833 -37.96 -14.88 27.57
CA GLY A 833 -36.52 -14.94 27.27
C GLY A 833 -36.17 -15.30 25.83
N VAL A 834 -37.16 -15.39 24.93
CA VAL A 834 -36.89 -15.49 23.48
C VAL A 834 -36.18 -14.22 23.03
N SER A 835 -35.11 -14.35 22.25
CA SER A 835 -34.24 -13.24 21.89
C SER A 835 -34.84 -12.36 20.80
N ALA A 836 -35.44 -12.98 19.79
CA ALA A 836 -36.15 -12.32 18.69
C ALA A 836 -37.26 -13.23 18.13
N ILE A 837 -38.21 -12.65 17.41
CA ILE A 837 -39.25 -13.39 16.69
C ILE A 837 -39.16 -13.14 15.19
N TYR A 838 -39.44 -14.15 14.39
CA TYR A 838 -39.72 -13.94 12.97
C TYR A 838 -41.14 -13.43 12.83
N THR A 839 -41.32 -12.35 12.09
CA THR A 839 -42.62 -11.68 11.90
C THR A 839 -42.73 -11.13 10.49
N ASP A 840 -43.92 -11.13 9.93
CA ASP A 840 -44.18 -10.52 8.64
C ASP A 840 -44.42 -9.00 8.79
N SER A 841 -44.95 -8.53 9.93
CA SER A 841 -45.51 -7.16 10.03
C SER A 841 -45.26 -6.37 11.33
N LEU A 842 -44.73 -6.98 12.41
CA LEU A 842 -44.55 -6.31 13.71
C LEU A 842 -43.31 -5.41 13.83
#